data_AF-A0AAE8M0Z3-F1
#
_entry.id   AF-A0AAE8M0Z3-F1
#
_cell.length_a   1.000
_cell.length_b   1.000
_cell.length_c   1.000
_cell.angle_alpha   90.00
_cell.angle_beta   90.00
_cell.angle_gamma   90.00
#
_symmetry.space_group_name_H-M   'P 1'
#
loop_
_entity.id
_entity.type
_entity.pdbx_description
1 polymer ?
#
loop_
_entity_poly.entity_id
_entity_poly.type
_entity_poly.pdbx_seq_one_letter_code
_entity_poly.pdbx_strand_id
1 'polypeptide(L)'
;MGDIKSEKAPILELPSSSKTVRVKAIDTTTRMSCDANAFVQPQIKNHERLNFKTLCFLLEHDGEFVLFDCGSRKDFWNSSPQTSKMIGAHVPGLEIKSGVDEILVNQGFDLENLKAIVWSHWHWDHVGDGSKFPASTDIVVGPGFTQNFVPGWPENLESPVLASDLEGHRIHEPDFTMNVAGFPAFDYFGDGSFYLLDVPGHAIGHICGLARTTPDTFVFMGGDCCHYAGALRPTKYLPLPQEVSTEALDEYYPSPCPCSVFTQHHPKATGMDARIEPFYDVSRAPGSAYSFPDLAQKSIYTLQDLDAQPNIFICLAHDEVLFQVLPLFNDDKFEDINDWQKRGLKEDLLTRHHRQSRQQDQNQDGVIQCAEEDSPSEMTLSTHMTPSGEASRPRTPLPVLQEEEAIDVMDSVPEQTVEMEDRPEVGSERPHTPAETTGGLELEPSDLSATPNFHLGAADGLQAFEFLWNDFPIDDQPLPTTFLNTDLSLVDISQQYAPLPSPPPPPPPPPLHPPAYPQADRQLDIGSSRGIPTDPNLNIPININLPQETSQTRPVVSRLPSLEPSSSSRLNALGPTASYQQYLAPGQTSSSCPWRILPEEYQALAQRVASLTRTIPHPFNFPSRHTLCRYLEGYFRGFHAHMPMLHEATLTQEGLGPELTLALAAVGALYRFEHAKGIELYRVAKVLINRRLDQFYEGTVSRLTGSSPGFAGFSSIPNESQHDEPSPILSQGQRGLRLLQGLLVLMAMTSWGEKALVRDALSMASQVATLVREFGIGEHEDTVMRDMSWEEWILAEEKRRTLFVAYVLFSLQCAAFNVPPMILNQEVGLNLPACASEWKAQTALEWSNLHNGMVCQPRSFQHTVEKLLQGASVHYEGGISAFGNYVLIHGIFIQIFHARNALGPVSDPGSSLNEEFIKKMEVALRAWQESWEATHESTLDPSSPKGPMGFNSTALLRLVYIRLNANTGPYRQLFTRDPTVIARAFTDGKIRVCNRSPHLDRAILQCIHALSIPVRVGIAFVARTLTLNWSFQHALSNLECAFLMTYWLRSLAICVESSGLSALRPDEQKLLDMVVALIRETELAELLDNARDHASQIRRLAACVARLWAETFKGFQVFEIVYIVGQSLSVVADTLQQE
;
A
#
# COMPACT_ATOMS: atom_id res chain seq x y z
N MET A 1 -36.60 28.46 -18.42
CA MET A 1 -36.60 29.84 -17.87
C MET A 1 -35.74 30.70 -18.77
N GLY A 2 -35.87 32.03 -18.76
CA GLY A 2 -34.99 32.90 -19.54
C GLY A 2 -33.63 33.11 -18.88
N ASP A 3 -32.73 33.81 -19.57
CA ASP A 3 -31.42 34.14 -19.03
C ASP A 3 -31.45 35.20 -17.92
N ILE A 4 -30.59 35.02 -16.93
CA ILE A 4 -30.36 35.97 -15.85
C ILE A 4 -29.26 36.93 -16.31
N LYS A 5 -29.52 38.23 -16.27
CA LYS A 5 -28.48 39.24 -16.46
C LYS A 5 -27.66 39.33 -15.18
N SER A 6 -26.35 39.26 -15.31
CA SER A 6 -25.41 39.56 -14.23
C SER A 6 -25.65 40.97 -13.68
N GLU A 7 -25.60 41.09 -12.35
CA GLU A 7 -25.41 42.38 -11.71
C GLU A 7 -24.00 42.91 -12.02
N LYS A 8 -23.86 44.25 -12.06
CA LYS A 8 -22.53 44.84 -12.19
C LYS A 8 -21.73 44.57 -10.92
N ALA A 9 -20.49 44.10 -11.10
CA ALA A 9 -19.52 43.94 -10.01
C ALA A 9 -19.40 45.22 -9.15
N PRO A 10 -19.18 45.08 -7.83
CA PRO A 10 -18.94 46.22 -6.94
C PRO A 10 -17.70 47.02 -7.35
N ILE A 11 -17.63 48.27 -6.91
CA ILE A 11 -16.45 49.11 -7.11
C ILE A 11 -15.46 48.78 -5.99
N LEU A 12 -14.37 48.10 -6.32
CA LEU A 12 -13.24 47.89 -5.42
C LEU A 12 -12.19 49.00 -5.60
N GLU A 13 -11.66 49.49 -4.49
CA GLU A 13 -10.50 50.38 -4.51
C GLU A 13 -9.21 49.53 -4.54
N LEU A 14 -8.49 49.63 -5.65
CA LEU A 14 -7.19 49.00 -5.89
C LEU A 14 -6.15 50.11 -6.07
N PRO A 15 -5.02 50.12 -5.35
CA PRO A 15 -4.02 51.18 -5.50
C PRO A 15 -3.43 51.19 -6.92
N SER A 16 -3.22 52.38 -7.48
CA SER A 16 -2.60 52.55 -8.79
C SER A 16 -1.09 52.38 -8.73
N SER A 17 -0.53 51.40 -9.46
CA SER A 17 0.90 51.29 -9.72
C SER A 17 1.16 50.79 -11.13
N SER A 18 2.29 51.19 -11.71
CA SER A 18 2.83 50.66 -12.97
C SER A 18 3.83 49.52 -12.77
N LYS A 19 4.16 49.17 -11.52
CA LYS A 19 5.06 48.04 -11.19
C LYS A 19 4.27 46.75 -11.09
N THR A 20 4.88 45.66 -11.55
CA THR A 20 4.27 44.34 -11.72
C THR A 20 5.23 43.25 -11.25
N VAL A 21 4.69 42.11 -10.85
CA VAL A 21 5.44 40.87 -10.61
C VAL A 21 5.13 39.88 -11.73
N ARG A 22 6.11 39.07 -12.14
CA ARG A 22 5.81 37.87 -12.93
C ARG A 22 5.33 36.77 -11.98
N VAL A 23 4.30 36.03 -12.36
CA VAL A 23 3.74 34.91 -11.58
C VAL A 23 3.79 33.62 -12.40
N LYS A 24 4.26 32.52 -11.79
CA LYS A 24 4.27 31.17 -12.39
C LYS A 24 3.59 30.20 -11.44
N ALA A 25 2.76 29.30 -11.98
CA ALA A 25 1.98 28.32 -11.22
C ALA A 25 2.72 26.97 -11.16
N ILE A 26 2.68 26.29 -10.02
CA ILE A 26 3.41 25.03 -9.76
C ILE A 26 2.43 23.96 -9.26
N ASP A 27 2.38 22.80 -9.94
CA ASP A 27 1.84 21.57 -9.34
C ASP A 27 2.81 21.10 -8.26
N THR A 28 2.45 21.26 -6.98
CA THR A 28 3.26 20.80 -5.84
C THR A 28 3.42 19.28 -5.79
N THR A 29 2.70 18.56 -6.65
CA THR A 29 2.50 17.11 -6.68
C THR A 29 1.70 16.53 -5.52
N THR A 30 1.35 17.32 -4.50
CA THR A 30 0.39 16.94 -3.45
C THR A 30 -0.99 16.67 -4.07
N ARG A 31 -1.51 15.47 -3.83
CA ARG A 31 -2.84 15.02 -4.25
C ARG A 31 -3.49 14.30 -3.08
N MET A 32 -4.70 14.71 -2.72
CA MET A 32 -5.40 14.16 -1.57
C MET A 32 -6.87 13.90 -1.85
N SER A 33 -7.43 12.89 -1.19
CA SER A 33 -8.86 12.61 -1.14
C SER A 33 -9.31 12.82 0.30
N CYS A 34 -10.39 13.59 0.49
CA CYS A 34 -10.78 14.18 1.77
C CYS A 34 -12.27 13.95 2.09
N ASP A 35 -12.64 13.89 3.37
CA ASP A 35 -14.05 13.91 3.82
C ASP A 35 -14.70 15.27 3.51
N ALA A 36 -15.74 15.29 2.68
CA ALA A 36 -16.40 16.53 2.28
C ALA A 36 -16.98 17.32 3.47
N ASN A 37 -17.42 16.62 4.52
CA ASN A 37 -17.99 17.23 5.72
C ASN A 37 -16.98 18.04 6.57
N ALA A 38 -15.67 17.88 6.37
CA ALA A 38 -14.66 18.71 7.03
C ALA A 38 -14.51 20.10 6.37
N PHE A 39 -14.86 20.21 5.09
CA PHE A 39 -14.62 21.42 4.27
C PHE A 39 -15.90 22.17 3.92
N VAL A 40 -16.96 21.47 3.50
CA VAL A 40 -18.18 22.09 2.96
C VAL A 40 -19.45 21.61 3.67
N GLN A 41 -20.49 22.46 3.65
CA GLN A 41 -21.84 22.13 4.07
C GLN A 41 -22.89 22.77 3.15
N PRO A 42 -24.10 22.19 3.02
CA PRO A 42 -24.45 20.84 3.45
C PRO A 42 -23.69 19.79 2.62
N GLN A 43 -23.44 18.62 3.21
CA GLN A 43 -22.88 17.48 2.48
C GLN A 43 -23.93 16.97 1.47
N ILE A 44 -23.58 16.90 0.18
CA ILE A 44 -24.45 16.34 -0.85
C ILE A 44 -24.26 14.81 -0.85
N LYS A 45 -25.38 14.08 -0.85
CA LYS A 45 -25.40 12.61 -0.89
C LYS A 45 -24.75 12.11 -2.18
N ASN A 46 -23.94 11.04 -2.09
CA ASN A 46 -23.05 10.49 -3.12
C ASN A 46 -21.80 11.36 -3.44
N HIS A 47 -21.70 12.56 -2.85
CA HIS A 47 -20.54 13.46 -2.93
C HIS A 47 -19.90 13.65 -1.53
N GLU A 48 -19.82 12.57 -0.75
CA GLU A 48 -19.24 12.59 0.60
C GLU A 48 -17.71 12.75 0.62
N ARG A 49 -17.05 12.68 -0.55
CA ARG A 49 -15.61 12.86 -0.75
C ARG A 49 -15.32 14.03 -1.67
N LEU A 50 -14.24 14.75 -1.39
CA LEU A 50 -13.62 15.73 -2.29
C LEU A 50 -12.22 15.23 -2.67
N ASN A 51 -11.75 15.59 -3.86
CA ASN A 51 -10.38 15.32 -4.28
C ASN A 51 -9.71 16.65 -4.60
N PHE A 52 -8.53 16.87 -4.02
CA PHE A 52 -7.77 18.11 -4.13
C PHE A 52 -6.38 17.83 -4.71
N LYS A 53 -5.81 18.86 -5.33
CA LYS A 53 -4.41 18.91 -5.76
C LYS A 53 -3.88 20.29 -5.37
N THR A 54 -2.77 20.35 -4.65
CA THR A 54 -2.30 21.63 -4.10
C THR A 54 -1.43 22.36 -5.13
N LEU A 55 -1.74 23.64 -5.36
CA LEU A 55 -1.12 24.52 -6.33
C LEU A 55 -0.42 25.67 -5.59
N CYS A 56 0.86 25.93 -5.89
CA CYS A 56 1.60 27.06 -5.33
C CYS A 56 2.22 27.94 -6.43
N PHE A 57 2.85 29.06 -6.06
CA PHE A 57 3.24 30.08 -7.04
C PHE A 57 4.66 30.62 -6.82
N LEU A 58 5.46 30.69 -7.88
CA LEU A 58 6.75 31.40 -7.89
C LEU A 58 6.56 32.79 -8.49
N LEU A 59 6.94 33.81 -7.73
CA LEU A 59 6.95 35.21 -8.12
C LEU A 59 8.37 35.67 -8.44
N GLU A 60 8.51 36.52 -9.46
CA GLU A 60 9.75 37.17 -9.89
C GLU A 60 9.53 38.69 -9.96
N HIS A 61 10.36 39.46 -9.24
CA HIS A 61 10.29 40.93 -9.16
C HIS A 61 11.68 41.57 -9.20
N ASP A 62 11.97 42.38 -10.23
CA ASP A 62 13.25 43.10 -10.43
C ASP A 62 14.54 42.25 -10.24
N GLY A 63 14.44 40.91 -10.31
CA GLY A 63 15.52 39.94 -10.12
C GLY A 63 15.48 39.13 -8.82
N GLU A 64 14.59 39.48 -7.88
CA GLU A 64 14.32 38.71 -6.66
C GLU A 64 13.21 37.68 -6.89
N PHE A 65 13.29 36.52 -6.22
CA PHE A 65 12.27 35.48 -6.26
C PHE A 65 11.60 35.26 -4.90
N VAL A 66 10.29 35.06 -4.92
CA VAL A 66 9.46 34.76 -3.73
C VAL A 66 8.53 33.62 -4.07
N LEU A 67 8.44 32.61 -3.20
CA LEU A 67 7.47 31.53 -3.32
C LEU A 67 6.23 31.86 -2.47
N PHE A 68 5.04 31.57 -2.97
CA PHE A 68 3.78 31.65 -2.22
C PHE A 68 3.17 30.24 -2.13
N ASP A 69 3.13 29.71 -0.92
CA ASP A 69 2.97 28.30 -0.54
C ASP A 69 4.05 27.34 -1.10
N CYS A 70 4.32 26.25 -0.39
CA CYS A 70 5.40 25.31 -0.66
C CYS A 70 4.94 23.84 -0.76
N GLY A 71 3.62 23.59 -0.80
CA GLY A 71 3.07 22.24 -0.90
C GLY A 71 3.27 21.41 0.37
N SER A 72 3.16 20.09 0.25
CA SER A 72 3.50 19.16 1.34
C SER A 72 4.98 18.80 1.34
N ARG A 73 5.56 18.56 2.53
CA ARG A 73 6.80 17.80 2.63
C ARG A 73 6.62 16.37 2.09
N LYS A 74 7.58 15.90 1.30
CA LYS A 74 7.55 14.59 0.63
C LYS A 74 7.55 13.42 1.63
N ASP A 75 8.27 13.60 2.73
CA ASP A 75 8.38 12.70 3.87
C ASP A 75 7.33 13.02 4.95
N PHE A 76 6.06 13.19 4.56
CA PHE A 76 4.98 13.63 5.46
C PHE A 76 4.79 12.77 6.72
N TRP A 77 5.31 11.55 6.76
CA TRP A 77 5.37 10.69 7.94
C TRP A 77 6.36 11.18 9.04
N ASN A 78 7.28 12.09 8.71
CA ASN A 78 8.17 12.78 9.64
C ASN A 78 7.54 14.07 10.22
N SER A 79 6.30 14.40 9.85
CA SER A 79 5.60 15.57 10.39
C SER A 79 5.32 15.45 11.89
N SER A 80 5.00 16.57 12.54
CA SER A 80 4.60 16.61 13.95
C SER A 80 3.44 15.63 14.25
N PRO A 81 3.27 15.17 15.51
CA PRO A 81 2.14 14.31 15.89
C PRO A 81 0.78 14.96 15.63
N GLN A 82 0.70 16.29 15.73
CA GLN A 82 -0.50 17.08 15.45
C GLN A 82 -0.85 17.03 13.96
N THR A 83 0.13 17.26 13.08
CA THR A 83 -0.03 17.13 11.63
C THR A 83 -0.39 15.70 11.23
N SER A 84 0.29 14.70 11.79
CA SER A 84 -0.03 13.28 11.57
C SER A 84 -1.47 12.95 11.96
N LYS A 85 -1.99 13.55 13.05
CA LYS A 85 -3.38 13.43 13.49
C LYS A 85 -4.36 14.16 12.57
N MET A 86 -4.01 15.32 12.01
CA MET A 86 -4.85 16.04 11.04
C MET A 86 -5.00 15.25 9.72
N ILE A 87 -3.89 14.74 9.18
CA ILE A 87 -3.89 13.86 8.00
C ILE A 87 -4.76 12.62 8.29
N GLY A 88 -4.50 11.93 9.41
CA GLY A 88 -5.21 10.72 9.80
C GLY A 88 -6.70 10.88 10.12
N ALA A 89 -7.20 12.11 10.34
CA ALA A 89 -8.60 12.35 10.69
C ALA A 89 -9.53 12.41 9.47
N HIS A 90 -9.12 13.10 8.41
CA HIS A 90 -10.02 13.46 7.29
C HIS A 90 -9.47 13.18 5.89
N VAL A 91 -8.23 12.66 5.77
CA VAL A 91 -7.54 12.40 4.50
C VAL A 91 -7.36 10.88 4.28
N PRO A 92 -8.37 10.12 3.81
CA PRO A 92 -8.26 8.68 3.52
C PRO A 92 -7.25 8.30 2.42
N GLY A 93 -6.75 9.25 1.63
CA GLY A 93 -5.77 8.98 0.58
C GLY A 93 -4.91 10.20 0.29
N LEU A 94 -3.60 10.00 0.23
CA LEU A 94 -2.58 11.03 0.02
C LEU A 94 -1.49 10.48 -0.92
N GLU A 95 -1.11 11.27 -1.92
CA GLU A 95 0.02 11.03 -2.82
C GLU A 95 0.82 12.33 -2.94
N ILE A 96 2.12 12.29 -2.62
CA ILE A 96 3.08 13.39 -2.80
C ILE A 96 4.29 12.77 -3.51
N LYS A 97 4.77 13.38 -4.60
CA LYS A 97 5.83 12.79 -5.46
C LYS A 97 7.18 13.46 -5.24
N SER A 98 7.14 14.77 -5.05
CA SER A 98 8.27 15.65 -4.83
C SER A 98 7.85 16.79 -3.91
N GLY A 99 8.77 17.29 -3.09
CA GLY A 99 8.61 18.61 -2.49
C GLY A 99 8.84 19.72 -3.52
N VAL A 100 8.43 20.95 -3.23
CA VAL A 100 8.62 22.08 -4.16
C VAL A 100 10.10 22.46 -4.31
N ASP A 101 10.93 22.15 -3.30
CA ASP A 101 12.40 22.18 -3.38
C ASP A 101 12.92 21.30 -4.53
N GLU A 102 12.50 20.04 -4.59
CA GLU A 102 12.88 19.11 -5.67
C GLU A 102 12.37 19.62 -7.03
N ILE A 103 11.17 20.20 -7.10
CA ILE A 103 10.57 20.68 -8.35
C ILE A 103 11.34 21.89 -8.91
N LEU A 104 11.71 22.83 -8.05
CA LEU A 104 12.54 23.98 -8.41
C LEU A 104 13.92 23.51 -8.90
N VAL A 105 14.60 22.66 -8.13
CA VAL A 105 15.95 22.14 -8.47
C VAL A 105 15.93 21.30 -9.75
N ASN A 106 14.91 20.46 -9.98
CA ASN A 106 14.78 19.66 -11.19
C ASN A 106 14.53 20.52 -12.45
N GLN A 107 13.85 21.64 -12.31
CA GLN A 107 13.76 22.65 -13.37
C GLN A 107 15.04 23.50 -13.51
N GLY A 108 16.07 23.28 -12.69
CA GLY A 108 17.31 24.05 -12.70
C GLY A 108 17.12 25.49 -12.23
N PHE A 109 16.24 25.70 -11.26
CA PHE A 109 16.25 26.87 -10.39
C PHE A 109 17.18 26.59 -9.19
N ASP A 110 17.99 27.57 -8.82
CA ASP A 110 18.94 27.47 -7.70
C ASP A 110 18.34 28.16 -6.47
N LEU A 111 18.15 27.40 -5.39
CA LEU A 111 17.41 27.82 -4.19
C LEU A 111 18.05 29.01 -3.47
N GLU A 112 19.35 29.27 -3.63
CA GLU A 112 20.03 30.46 -3.07
C GLU A 112 19.52 31.78 -3.68
N ASN A 113 18.74 31.74 -4.76
CA ASN A 113 18.07 32.91 -5.36
C ASN A 113 16.68 33.16 -4.76
N LEU A 114 16.18 32.27 -3.88
CA LEU A 114 14.87 32.41 -3.24
C LEU A 114 14.98 33.30 -1.99
N LYS A 115 14.49 34.53 -2.10
CA LYS A 115 14.55 35.52 -1.02
C LYS A 115 13.58 35.20 0.11
N ALA A 116 12.41 34.66 -0.20
CA ALA A 116 11.42 34.30 0.80
C ALA A 116 10.45 33.20 0.35
N ILE A 117 9.89 32.49 1.33
CA ILE A 117 8.68 31.71 1.18
C ILE A 117 7.59 32.39 2.01
N VAL A 118 6.47 32.75 1.37
CA VAL A 118 5.24 33.16 2.03
C VAL A 118 4.42 31.90 2.28
N TRP A 119 4.21 31.55 3.55
CA TRP A 119 3.20 30.56 3.93
C TRP A 119 1.86 31.27 4.04
N SER A 120 0.87 30.88 3.23
CA SER A 120 -0.50 31.36 3.37
C SER A 120 -1.05 31.07 4.76
N HIS A 121 -0.68 29.91 5.33
CA HIS A 121 -0.91 29.52 6.71
C HIS A 121 -0.04 28.30 7.06
N TRP A 122 -0.19 27.77 8.28
CA TRP A 122 0.67 26.75 8.88
C TRP A 122 0.31 25.29 8.55
N HIS A 123 -0.72 25.01 7.73
CA HIS A 123 -1.08 23.63 7.42
C HIS A 123 0.00 22.92 6.59
N TRP A 124 0.11 21.62 6.83
CA TRP A 124 1.17 20.72 6.39
C TRP A 124 1.35 20.60 4.87
N ASP A 125 0.32 20.94 4.10
CA ASP A 125 0.27 20.96 2.64
C ASP A 125 0.51 22.34 2.02
N HIS A 126 0.81 23.36 2.84
CA HIS A 126 1.20 24.70 2.40
C HIS A 126 2.63 25.08 2.81
N VAL A 127 3.21 24.44 3.84
CA VAL A 127 4.51 24.82 4.42
C VAL A 127 5.74 24.17 3.76
N GLY A 128 5.59 23.03 3.07
CA GLY A 128 6.69 22.25 2.49
C GLY A 128 7.59 21.58 3.53
N ASP A 129 8.85 21.32 3.17
CA ASP A 129 9.92 20.98 4.12
C ASP A 129 10.87 22.17 4.24
N GLY A 130 10.65 23.03 5.25
CA GLY A 130 11.44 24.25 5.44
C GLY A 130 12.95 23.97 5.52
N SER A 131 13.35 22.84 6.13
CA SER A 131 14.75 22.45 6.31
C SER A 131 15.55 22.22 5.02
N LYS A 132 14.90 22.24 3.84
CA LYS A 132 15.54 22.09 2.53
C LYS A 132 15.95 23.43 1.91
N PHE A 133 15.45 24.54 2.42
CA PHE A 133 15.74 25.87 1.89
C PHE A 133 16.95 26.51 2.59
N PRO A 134 17.73 27.35 1.90
CA PRO A 134 18.81 28.10 2.52
C PRO A 134 18.32 28.98 3.68
N ALA A 135 19.10 29.09 4.75
CA ALA A 135 18.79 29.98 5.89
C ALA A 135 18.82 31.49 5.51
N SER A 136 19.23 31.82 4.29
CA SER A 136 19.09 33.13 3.65
C SER A 136 17.66 33.43 3.15
N THR A 137 16.79 32.43 3.08
CA THR A 137 15.37 32.55 2.72
C THR A 137 14.54 32.95 3.94
N ASP A 138 13.88 34.11 3.89
CA ASP A 138 12.91 34.54 4.92
C ASP A 138 11.64 33.67 4.86
N ILE A 139 11.05 33.33 6.01
CA ILE A 139 9.72 32.70 6.08
C ILE A 139 8.70 33.78 6.49
N VAL A 140 7.76 34.08 5.60
CA VAL A 140 6.79 35.18 5.76
C VAL A 140 5.42 34.60 6.11
N VAL A 141 4.83 35.10 7.18
CA VAL A 141 3.66 34.50 7.84
C VAL A 141 2.61 35.55 8.22
N GLY A 142 1.35 35.14 8.37
CA GLY A 142 0.26 36.04 8.75
C GLY A 142 0.09 36.27 10.26
N PRO A 143 -0.83 37.19 10.65
CA PRO A 143 -0.96 37.68 12.02
C PRO A 143 -1.26 36.59 13.05
N GLY A 144 -0.47 36.59 14.13
CA GLY A 144 -0.56 35.64 15.24
C GLY A 144 0.28 34.37 15.07
N PHE A 145 0.96 34.15 13.93
CA PHE A 145 1.74 32.93 13.72
C PHE A 145 2.83 32.75 14.79
N THR A 146 3.67 33.77 15.00
CA THR A 146 4.84 33.71 15.90
C THR A 146 4.42 33.48 17.36
N GLN A 147 3.25 33.97 17.75
CA GLN A 147 2.71 33.77 19.10
C GLN A 147 2.22 32.34 19.35
N ASN A 148 1.81 31.60 18.32
CA ASN A 148 1.16 30.29 18.46
C ASN A 148 2.03 29.10 18.02
N PHE A 149 2.97 29.32 17.09
CA PHE A 149 3.71 28.23 16.41
C PHE A 149 5.25 28.36 16.52
N VAL A 150 5.75 29.30 17.32
CA VAL A 150 7.18 29.46 17.60
C VAL A 150 7.42 29.38 19.12
N PRO A 151 8.27 28.45 19.61
CA PRO A 151 8.99 27.42 18.85
C PRO A 151 8.05 26.33 18.31
N GLY A 152 8.54 25.60 17.30
CA GLY A 152 7.85 24.45 16.72
C GLY A 152 7.99 23.17 17.57
N TRP A 153 7.61 22.03 17.01
CA TRP A 153 7.84 20.70 17.59
C TRP A 153 9.28 20.24 17.32
N PRO A 154 10.00 19.62 18.28
CA PRO A 154 9.52 19.07 19.55
C PRO A 154 9.50 20.03 20.74
N GLU A 155 10.08 21.24 20.66
CA GLU A 155 10.17 22.20 21.77
C GLU A 155 8.80 22.63 22.31
N ASN A 156 7.82 22.75 21.42
CA ASN A 156 6.40 22.87 21.71
C ASN A 156 5.69 21.58 21.30
N LEU A 157 5.35 20.75 22.28
CA LEU A 157 4.71 19.45 22.07
C LEU A 157 3.35 19.52 21.35
N GLU A 158 2.65 20.66 21.45
CA GLU A 158 1.35 20.90 20.79
C GLU A 158 1.50 21.63 19.44
N SER A 159 2.72 21.95 18.99
CA SER A 159 2.92 22.62 17.70
C SER A 159 2.61 21.69 16.51
N PRO A 160 1.84 22.14 15.51
CA PRO A 160 1.73 21.46 14.22
C PRO A 160 2.95 21.67 13.32
N VAL A 161 3.64 22.80 13.45
CA VAL A 161 4.86 23.16 12.70
C VAL A 161 6.08 22.53 13.38
N LEU A 162 7.00 21.95 12.60
CA LEU A 162 8.29 21.44 13.09
C LEU A 162 9.28 22.60 13.33
N ALA A 163 10.09 22.53 14.38
CA ALA A 163 11.15 23.50 14.63
C ALA A 163 12.27 23.44 13.57
N SER A 164 12.53 22.26 12.99
CA SER A 164 13.45 22.08 11.85
C SER A 164 13.07 22.91 10.63
N ASP A 165 11.78 23.15 10.43
CA ASP A 165 11.24 23.85 9.27
C ASP A 165 11.26 25.38 9.49
N LEU A 166 11.71 25.82 10.68
CA LEU A 166 11.91 27.20 11.11
C LEU A 166 13.38 27.50 11.45
N GLU A 167 14.25 26.49 11.53
CA GLU A 167 15.61 26.64 12.06
C GLU A 167 16.50 27.47 11.13
N GLY A 168 17.20 28.46 11.67
CA GLY A 168 18.09 29.36 10.91
C GLY A 168 17.37 30.44 10.10
N HIS A 169 16.10 30.23 9.72
CA HIS A 169 15.32 31.19 8.94
C HIS A 169 14.91 32.44 9.75
N ARG A 170 14.80 33.58 9.05
CA ARG A 170 14.15 34.78 9.60
C ARG A 170 12.64 34.65 9.43
N ILE A 171 11.93 34.46 10.53
CA ILE A 171 10.46 34.53 10.54
C ILE A 171 10.03 36.01 10.47
N HIS A 172 9.14 36.33 9.52
CA HIS A 172 8.67 37.69 9.25
C HIS A 172 7.15 37.75 9.25
N GLU A 173 6.59 38.27 10.34
CA GLU A 173 5.17 38.55 10.52
C GLU A 173 4.95 40.07 10.34
N PRO A 174 4.39 40.54 9.20
CA PRO A 174 4.33 41.97 8.88
C PRO A 174 3.06 42.66 9.41
N ASP A 175 3.11 43.98 9.61
CA ASP A 175 1.96 44.77 10.05
C ASP A 175 1.01 45.12 8.87
N PHE A 176 -0.18 44.53 8.85
CA PHE A 176 -1.23 44.72 7.81
C PHE A 176 -1.98 46.06 7.98
N THR A 177 -1.25 47.17 7.78
CA THR A 177 -1.69 48.54 8.11
C THR A 177 -2.54 49.25 7.05
N MET A 178 -2.55 48.77 5.80
CA MET A 178 -3.36 49.33 4.71
C MET A 178 -4.58 48.45 4.42
N ASN A 179 -5.47 48.90 3.52
CA ASN A 179 -6.57 48.06 3.01
C ASN A 179 -6.48 48.00 1.49
N VAL A 180 -6.64 46.79 0.93
CA VAL A 180 -6.67 46.54 -0.53
C VAL A 180 -7.78 45.55 -0.80
N ALA A 181 -8.64 45.85 -1.78
CA ALA A 181 -9.76 44.99 -2.17
C ALA A 181 -10.72 44.61 -1.00
N GLY A 182 -10.77 45.41 0.07
CA GLY A 182 -11.60 45.18 1.26
C GLY A 182 -10.89 44.48 2.42
N PHE A 183 -9.74 43.82 2.19
CA PHE A 183 -8.95 43.15 3.23
C PHE A 183 -7.87 44.07 3.82
N PRO A 184 -7.50 43.92 5.12
CA PRO A 184 -6.26 44.48 5.63
C PRO A 184 -5.07 43.92 4.84
N ALA A 185 -4.05 44.73 4.59
CA ALA A 185 -3.05 44.46 3.57
C ALA A 185 -1.65 44.95 3.96
N PHE A 186 -0.64 44.33 3.36
CA PHE A 186 0.78 44.70 3.42
C PHE A 186 1.37 44.64 2.00
N ASP A 187 2.03 45.71 1.55
CA ASP A 187 2.72 45.78 0.25
C ASP A 187 4.13 45.21 0.40
N TYR A 188 4.37 44.03 -0.16
CA TYR A 188 5.59 43.26 0.12
C TYR A 188 6.85 43.87 -0.46
N PHE A 189 6.76 44.47 -1.65
CA PHE A 189 7.86 45.19 -2.31
C PHE A 189 7.81 46.71 -2.05
N GLY A 190 6.69 47.23 -1.53
CA GLY A 190 6.49 48.66 -1.25
C GLY A 190 6.28 49.52 -2.50
N ASP A 191 5.99 48.90 -3.65
CA ASP A 191 5.80 49.55 -4.95
C ASP A 191 4.44 49.24 -5.61
N GLY A 192 3.56 48.55 -4.90
CA GLY A 192 2.21 48.19 -5.33
C GLY A 192 2.13 47.05 -6.35
N SER A 193 3.20 46.26 -6.50
CA SER A 193 3.24 45.11 -7.41
C SER A 193 2.79 43.78 -6.79
N PHE A 194 2.93 43.59 -5.47
CA PHE A 194 2.47 42.39 -4.76
C PHE A 194 2.04 42.73 -3.33
N TYR A 195 0.79 42.42 -3.01
CA TYR A 195 0.25 42.58 -1.65
C TYR A 195 0.02 41.23 -0.98
N LEU A 196 0.32 41.15 0.31
CA LEU A 196 -0.23 40.15 1.21
C LEU A 196 -1.51 40.72 1.83
N LEU A 197 -2.53 39.90 1.98
CA LEU A 197 -3.85 40.26 2.50
C LEU A 197 -4.16 39.40 3.73
N ASP A 198 -4.59 40.01 4.83
CA ASP A 198 -5.13 39.32 6.00
C ASP A 198 -6.54 38.81 5.66
N VAL A 199 -6.69 37.49 5.55
CA VAL A 199 -7.93 36.82 5.12
C VAL A 199 -8.29 35.77 6.17
N PRO A 200 -8.69 36.21 7.38
CA PRO A 200 -8.80 35.33 8.53
C PRO A 200 -10.01 34.40 8.41
N GLY A 201 -9.93 33.25 9.07
CA GLY A 201 -11.06 32.35 9.25
C GLY A 201 -10.72 30.87 9.16
N HIS A 202 -9.92 30.49 8.15
CA HIS A 202 -9.47 29.11 7.98
C HIS A 202 -8.50 28.68 9.09
N ALA A 203 -7.41 29.43 9.23
CA ALA A 203 -6.37 29.19 10.22
C ALA A 203 -5.95 30.50 10.92
N ILE A 204 -5.28 30.39 12.06
CA ILE A 204 -4.53 31.50 12.67
C ILE A 204 -3.46 31.95 11.66
N GLY A 205 -3.36 33.26 11.40
CA GLY A 205 -2.42 33.82 10.44
C GLY A 205 -2.70 33.48 8.98
N HIS A 206 -3.94 33.15 8.60
CA HIS A 206 -4.27 32.86 7.19
C HIS A 206 -4.27 34.13 6.31
N ILE A 207 -3.42 34.14 5.29
CA ILE A 207 -3.21 35.26 4.35
C ILE A 207 -3.33 34.82 2.89
N CYS A 208 -3.78 35.74 2.04
CA CYS A 208 -3.83 35.55 0.58
C CYS A 208 -2.86 36.52 -0.12
N GLY A 209 -2.38 36.15 -1.30
CA GLY A 209 -1.55 37.01 -2.14
C GLY A 209 -2.34 37.69 -3.25
N LEU A 210 -2.09 38.98 -3.51
CA LEU A 210 -2.65 39.72 -4.64
C LEU A 210 -1.51 40.31 -5.48
N ALA A 211 -1.16 39.62 -6.56
CA ALA A 211 -0.06 39.93 -7.46
C ALA A 211 -0.55 40.75 -8.66
N ARG A 212 0.07 41.91 -8.93
CA ARG A 212 -0.22 42.72 -10.11
C ARG A 212 0.54 42.18 -11.33
N THR A 213 -0.20 41.62 -12.28
CA THR A 213 0.36 40.99 -13.49
C THR A 213 0.55 41.96 -14.65
N THR A 214 -0.32 42.96 -14.78
CA THR A 214 -0.17 44.14 -15.66
C THR A 214 -0.66 45.37 -14.89
N PRO A 215 -0.38 46.63 -15.30
CA PRO A 215 -0.81 47.82 -14.54
C PRO A 215 -2.29 47.81 -14.10
N ASP A 216 -3.15 47.23 -14.93
CA ASP A 216 -4.60 47.13 -14.75
C ASP A 216 -5.11 45.74 -14.29
N THR A 217 -4.28 44.68 -14.24
CA THR A 217 -4.73 43.29 -13.95
C THR A 217 -3.97 42.61 -12.81
N PHE A 218 -4.66 41.69 -12.13
CA PHE A 218 -4.15 40.98 -10.96
C PHE A 218 -4.46 39.48 -10.97
N VAL A 219 -3.61 38.70 -10.31
CA VAL A 219 -3.88 37.32 -9.87
C VAL A 219 -4.00 37.32 -8.35
N PHE A 220 -5.05 36.69 -7.84
CA PHE A 220 -5.30 36.45 -6.42
C PHE A 220 -4.98 34.98 -6.11
N MET A 221 -3.99 34.76 -5.24
CA MET A 221 -3.53 33.44 -4.77
C MET A 221 -4.16 33.23 -3.39
N GLY A 222 -5.21 32.41 -3.36
CA GLY A 222 -6.19 32.42 -2.27
C GLY A 222 -5.87 31.55 -1.06
N GLY A 223 -4.82 30.73 -1.11
CA GLY A 223 -4.59 29.67 -0.13
C GLY A 223 -5.87 28.85 0.04
N ASP A 224 -6.30 28.73 1.30
CA ASP A 224 -7.49 27.98 1.73
C ASP A 224 -8.67 28.87 2.14
N CYS A 225 -8.70 30.13 1.68
CA CYS A 225 -9.86 31.02 1.84
C CYS A 225 -11.16 30.30 1.42
N CYS A 226 -11.12 29.55 0.30
CA CYS A 226 -12.02 28.41 0.10
C CYS A 226 -11.37 27.28 -0.70
N HIS A 227 -11.71 26.03 -0.36
CA HIS A 227 -11.11 24.81 -0.95
C HIS A 227 -11.83 24.34 -2.23
N TYR A 228 -13.02 24.88 -2.54
CA TYR A 228 -13.85 24.41 -3.64
C TYR A 228 -14.65 25.57 -4.27
N ALA A 229 -14.60 25.69 -5.60
CA ALA A 229 -15.22 26.79 -6.33
C ALA A 229 -16.74 26.91 -6.11
N GLY A 230 -17.43 25.81 -5.78
CA GLY A 230 -18.85 25.82 -5.43
C GLY A 230 -19.22 26.50 -4.10
N ALA A 231 -18.24 26.91 -3.29
CA ALA A 231 -18.45 27.81 -2.14
C ALA A 231 -18.35 29.30 -2.55
N LEU A 232 -17.72 29.59 -3.69
CA LEU A 232 -17.55 30.92 -4.26
C LEU A 232 -18.61 31.25 -5.32
N ARG A 233 -19.07 30.26 -6.09
CA ARG A 233 -19.87 30.39 -7.31
C ARG A 233 -21.06 29.41 -7.37
N PRO A 234 -22.13 29.71 -8.12
CA PRO A 234 -22.39 30.96 -8.84
C PRO A 234 -22.76 32.13 -7.90
N THR A 235 -22.81 33.35 -8.43
CA THR A 235 -23.24 34.55 -7.70
C THR A 235 -24.18 35.40 -8.56
N LYS A 236 -24.81 36.43 -7.97
CA LYS A 236 -25.57 37.45 -8.73
C LYS A 236 -24.72 38.24 -9.74
N TYR A 237 -23.40 38.31 -9.54
CA TYR A 237 -22.46 38.94 -10.49
C TYR A 237 -21.98 37.97 -11.58
N LEU A 238 -21.79 36.69 -11.22
CA LEU A 238 -21.42 35.60 -12.12
C LEU A 238 -22.50 34.50 -12.08
N PRO A 239 -23.67 34.75 -12.69
CA PRO A 239 -24.78 33.80 -12.71
C PRO A 239 -24.46 32.60 -13.60
N LEU A 240 -24.92 31.42 -13.20
CA LEU A 240 -24.89 30.23 -14.05
C LEU A 240 -25.69 30.52 -15.36
N PRO A 241 -25.14 30.34 -16.56
CA PRO A 241 -25.84 30.65 -17.83
C PRO A 241 -27.04 29.72 -18.05
N GLN A 242 -27.99 30.08 -18.92
CA GLN A 242 -29.16 29.21 -19.19
C GLN A 242 -28.74 27.85 -19.76
N GLU A 243 -27.73 27.86 -20.62
CA GLU A 243 -27.11 26.69 -21.24
C GLU A 243 -25.60 26.72 -20.95
N VAL A 244 -25.06 25.59 -20.51
CA VAL A 244 -23.63 25.37 -20.26
C VAL A 244 -22.99 24.76 -21.51
N SER A 245 -21.82 25.27 -21.92
CA SER A 245 -21.12 24.74 -23.10
C SER A 245 -20.73 23.28 -22.90
N THR A 246 -21.17 22.41 -23.80
CA THR A 246 -20.81 20.98 -23.78
C THR A 246 -19.36 20.72 -24.17
N GLU A 247 -18.65 21.70 -24.75
CA GLU A 247 -17.21 21.58 -25.02
C GLU A 247 -16.38 21.47 -23.73
N ALA A 248 -16.96 21.91 -22.60
CA ALA A 248 -16.37 21.80 -21.26
C ALA A 248 -17.02 20.69 -20.40
N LEU A 249 -17.92 19.87 -20.94
CA LEU A 249 -18.64 18.81 -20.22
C LEU A 249 -18.29 17.41 -20.76
N ASP A 250 -18.63 16.37 -20.01
CA ASP A 250 -18.49 14.98 -20.45
C ASP A 250 -19.56 14.61 -21.50
N GLU A 251 -19.26 13.64 -22.37
CA GLU A 251 -20.13 13.23 -23.49
C GLU A 251 -21.54 12.74 -23.08
N TYR A 252 -21.78 12.44 -21.81
CA TYR A 252 -23.11 12.03 -21.31
C TYR A 252 -24.06 13.22 -21.04
N TYR A 253 -23.57 14.46 -21.04
CA TYR A 253 -24.42 15.64 -20.92
C TYR A 253 -25.11 15.96 -22.28
N PRO A 254 -26.39 16.33 -22.28
CA PRO A 254 -27.07 16.74 -23.51
C PRO A 254 -26.42 18.01 -24.09
N SER A 255 -26.41 18.15 -25.42
CA SER A 255 -25.88 19.33 -26.11
C SER A 255 -27.00 20.10 -26.83
N PRO A 256 -27.23 21.40 -26.51
CA PRO A 256 -26.65 22.16 -25.40
C PRO A 256 -27.11 21.65 -24.02
N CYS A 257 -26.32 21.85 -22.97
CA CYS A 257 -26.63 21.35 -21.63
C CYS A 257 -27.42 22.41 -20.84
N PRO A 258 -28.70 22.18 -20.48
CA PRO A 258 -29.47 23.17 -19.74
C PRO A 258 -29.01 23.19 -18.27
N CYS A 259 -28.79 24.39 -17.71
CA CYS A 259 -28.33 24.57 -16.33
C CYS A 259 -29.16 23.85 -15.26
N SER A 260 -30.43 23.53 -15.57
CA SER A 260 -31.31 22.72 -14.71
C SER A 260 -30.76 21.35 -14.36
N VAL A 261 -29.84 20.76 -15.16
CA VAL A 261 -29.16 19.51 -14.81
C VAL A 261 -28.39 19.63 -13.49
N PHE A 262 -27.85 20.83 -13.22
CA PHE A 262 -27.09 21.16 -12.03
C PHE A 262 -27.98 21.80 -10.95
N THR A 263 -28.82 22.78 -11.32
CA THR A 263 -29.61 23.54 -10.33
C THR A 263 -30.75 22.73 -9.69
N GLN A 264 -31.19 21.62 -10.29
CA GLN A 264 -32.11 20.68 -9.65
C GLN A 264 -31.49 19.93 -8.44
N HIS A 265 -30.15 19.93 -8.34
CA HIS A 265 -29.39 19.32 -7.24
C HIS A 265 -28.75 20.36 -6.31
N HIS A 266 -29.04 21.66 -6.51
CA HIS A 266 -28.52 22.72 -5.67
C HIS A 266 -29.11 22.61 -4.25
N PRO A 267 -28.30 22.43 -3.19
CA PRO A 267 -28.82 21.95 -1.91
C PRO A 267 -29.40 23.06 -1.01
N LYS A 268 -29.13 24.33 -1.33
CA LYS A 268 -29.52 25.51 -0.51
C LYS A 268 -30.68 26.34 -1.10
N ALA A 269 -30.94 26.22 -2.40
CA ALA A 269 -31.82 27.12 -3.16
C ALA A 269 -32.45 26.41 -4.36
N THR A 270 -33.50 26.99 -4.95
CA THR A 270 -34.23 26.37 -6.08
C THR A 270 -34.60 27.40 -7.15
N GLY A 271 -35.06 26.94 -8.32
CA GLY A 271 -35.58 27.84 -9.36
C GLY A 271 -34.53 28.76 -9.98
N MET A 272 -34.70 30.07 -9.84
CA MET A 272 -33.74 31.07 -10.34
C MET A 272 -32.62 31.35 -9.34
N ASP A 273 -32.87 31.22 -8.04
CA ASP A 273 -31.91 31.55 -6.98
C ASP A 273 -30.72 30.58 -6.98
N ALA A 274 -30.98 29.31 -7.33
CA ALA A 274 -29.97 28.29 -7.60
C ALA A 274 -29.04 28.56 -8.80
N ARG A 275 -29.23 29.68 -9.54
CA ARG A 275 -28.28 30.17 -10.57
C ARG A 275 -27.42 31.34 -10.07
N ILE A 276 -27.66 31.87 -8.86
CA ILE A 276 -27.04 33.09 -8.31
C ILE A 276 -26.57 32.95 -6.85
N GLU A 277 -26.70 31.77 -6.25
CA GLU A 277 -26.16 31.43 -4.93
C GLU A 277 -25.11 30.30 -5.04
N PRO A 278 -24.07 30.26 -4.18
CA PRO A 278 -23.13 29.14 -4.15
C PRO A 278 -23.74 27.86 -3.55
N PHE A 279 -23.37 26.72 -4.16
CA PHE A 279 -23.79 25.38 -3.75
C PHE A 279 -23.45 25.05 -2.29
N TYR A 280 -22.35 25.61 -1.76
CA TYR A 280 -21.84 25.30 -0.43
C TYR A 280 -21.62 26.55 0.41
N ASP A 281 -21.69 26.35 1.73
CA ASP A 281 -21.06 27.19 2.76
C ASP A 281 -19.87 26.40 3.35
N VAL A 282 -18.98 27.08 4.08
CA VAL A 282 -17.90 26.38 4.82
C VAL A 282 -18.48 25.52 5.94
N SER A 283 -17.88 24.35 6.17
CA SER A 283 -18.35 23.44 7.20
C SER A 283 -18.26 24.04 8.61
N ARG A 284 -19.24 23.72 9.44
CA ARG A 284 -19.28 24.00 10.88
C ARG A 284 -19.31 22.71 11.71
N ALA A 285 -18.95 21.58 11.09
CA ALA A 285 -18.90 20.29 11.76
C ALA A 285 -17.73 20.22 12.78
N PRO A 286 -17.86 19.44 13.86
CA PRO A 286 -16.72 19.07 14.69
C PRO A 286 -15.65 18.37 13.83
N GLY A 287 -14.41 18.85 13.87
CA GLY A 287 -13.33 18.39 12.98
C GLY A 287 -13.23 19.13 11.64
N SER A 288 -14.00 20.21 11.42
CA SER A 288 -13.82 21.03 10.22
C SER A 288 -12.39 21.59 10.09
N ALA A 289 -11.90 21.66 8.85
CA ALA A 289 -10.63 22.31 8.50
C ALA A 289 -10.61 23.81 8.82
N TYR A 290 -11.78 24.44 9.00
CA TYR A 290 -11.91 25.85 9.35
C TYR A 290 -11.90 26.05 10.87
N SER A 291 -10.84 26.68 11.39
CA SER A 291 -10.71 27.07 12.80
C SER A 291 -11.80 28.05 13.26
N PHE A 292 -12.23 28.96 12.37
CA PHE A 292 -13.22 30.01 12.65
C PHE A 292 -14.20 30.13 11.47
N PRO A 293 -15.13 29.16 11.28
CA PRO A 293 -15.91 29.05 10.05
C PRO A 293 -16.86 30.24 9.79
N ASP A 294 -17.42 30.86 10.83
CA ASP A 294 -18.24 32.07 10.70
C ASP A 294 -17.42 33.35 10.39
N LEU A 295 -16.09 33.27 10.44
CA LEU A 295 -15.20 34.32 9.95
C LEU A 295 -14.75 34.00 8.52
N ALA A 296 -14.37 32.75 8.23
CA ALA A 296 -14.05 32.28 6.89
C ALA A 296 -15.19 32.53 5.89
N GLN A 297 -16.44 32.27 6.30
CA GLN A 297 -17.61 32.53 5.46
C GLN A 297 -17.75 34.01 5.07
N LYS A 298 -17.34 34.95 5.94
CA LYS A 298 -17.36 36.39 5.66
C LYS A 298 -16.22 36.77 4.71
N SER A 299 -15.03 36.20 4.92
CA SER A 299 -13.89 36.36 4.01
C SER A 299 -14.22 35.85 2.60
N ILE A 300 -14.99 34.77 2.46
CA ILE A 300 -15.50 34.29 1.17
C ILE A 300 -16.51 35.26 0.55
N TYR A 301 -17.40 35.90 1.34
CA TYR A 301 -18.30 36.92 0.79
C TYR A 301 -17.53 38.14 0.25
N THR A 302 -16.45 38.58 0.90
CA THR A 302 -15.55 39.59 0.33
C THR A 302 -14.86 39.08 -0.93
N LEU A 303 -14.42 37.80 -0.96
CA LEU A 303 -13.80 37.18 -2.14
C LEU A 303 -14.75 37.11 -3.35
N GLN A 304 -16.07 37.00 -3.15
CA GLN A 304 -17.06 37.08 -4.24
C GLN A 304 -17.06 38.44 -4.95
N ASP A 305 -16.80 39.54 -4.22
CA ASP A 305 -16.70 40.88 -4.78
C ASP A 305 -15.39 41.10 -5.56
N LEU A 306 -14.30 40.39 -5.20
CA LEU A 306 -13.07 40.29 -6.02
C LEU A 306 -13.29 39.43 -7.26
N ASP A 307 -13.94 38.28 -7.12
CA ASP A 307 -14.21 37.36 -8.24
C ASP A 307 -15.13 37.99 -9.28
N ALA A 308 -16.04 38.87 -8.87
CA ALA A 308 -16.86 39.66 -9.78
C ALA A 308 -16.04 40.60 -10.69
N GLN A 309 -14.79 40.95 -10.35
CA GLN A 309 -14.00 41.89 -11.14
C GLN A 309 -13.47 41.24 -12.44
N PRO A 310 -13.59 41.91 -13.61
CA PRO A 310 -13.09 41.38 -14.88
C PRO A 310 -11.56 41.41 -14.98
N ASN A 311 -10.87 42.10 -14.06
CA ASN A 311 -9.41 42.30 -14.05
C ASN A 311 -8.70 41.64 -12.84
N ILE A 312 -9.39 40.78 -12.09
CA ILE A 312 -8.79 39.92 -11.05
C ILE A 312 -9.08 38.45 -11.40
N PHE A 313 -8.04 37.61 -11.42
CA PHE A 313 -8.15 36.16 -11.64
C PHE A 313 -7.95 35.43 -10.31
N ILE A 314 -8.94 34.63 -9.89
CA ILE A 314 -8.93 33.92 -8.61
C ILE A 314 -8.33 32.53 -8.80
N CYS A 315 -7.22 32.26 -8.12
CA CYS A 315 -6.56 30.96 -8.04
C CYS A 315 -6.60 30.45 -6.59
N LEU A 316 -7.38 29.41 -6.31
CA LEU A 316 -7.45 28.74 -5.02
C LEU A 316 -6.42 27.60 -4.98
N ALA A 317 -5.85 27.27 -3.81
CA ALA A 317 -4.79 26.27 -3.72
C ALA A 317 -5.23 24.87 -4.20
N HIS A 318 -6.49 24.50 -3.94
CA HIS A 318 -7.02 23.14 -4.17
C HIS A 318 -7.92 22.98 -5.41
N ASP A 319 -8.02 24.01 -6.25
CA ASP A 319 -8.91 24.00 -7.43
C ASP A 319 -8.30 23.20 -8.60
N GLU A 320 -8.70 21.92 -8.68
CA GLU A 320 -8.27 20.98 -9.74
C GLU A 320 -8.45 21.53 -11.18
N VAL A 321 -9.39 22.45 -11.42
CA VAL A 321 -9.65 22.97 -12.77
C VAL A 321 -8.51 23.91 -13.23
N LEU A 322 -7.80 24.57 -12.31
CA LEU A 322 -6.63 25.41 -12.63
C LEU A 322 -5.53 24.60 -13.35
N PHE A 323 -5.33 23.35 -12.97
CA PHE A 323 -4.37 22.42 -13.60
C PHE A 323 -4.72 22.06 -15.05
N GLN A 324 -5.88 22.48 -15.56
CA GLN A 324 -6.32 22.29 -16.94
C GLN A 324 -6.31 23.59 -17.77
N VAL A 325 -5.99 24.73 -17.13
CA VAL A 325 -6.14 26.10 -17.66
C VAL A 325 -4.83 26.89 -17.56
N LEU A 326 -4.09 26.76 -16.46
CA LEU A 326 -2.81 27.43 -16.26
C LEU A 326 -1.67 26.67 -16.96
N PRO A 327 -0.69 27.35 -17.58
CA PRO A 327 0.62 26.76 -17.82
C PRO A 327 1.30 26.48 -16.47
N LEU A 328 1.90 25.30 -16.32
CA LEU A 328 2.58 24.89 -15.10
C LEU A 328 4.09 24.93 -15.28
N PHE A 329 4.80 25.47 -14.29
CA PHE A 329 6.26 25.54 -14.20
C PHE A 329 6.92 24.16 -14.31
N ASN A 330 6.19 23.12 -13.89
CA ASN A 330 6.57 21.71 -14.01
C ASN A 330 6.75 21.27 -15.47
N ASP A 331 5.97 21.84 -16.39
CA ASP A 331 5.98 21.51 -17.83
C ASP A 331 6.86 22.48 -18.63
N ASP A 332 6.73 23.79 -18.39
CA ASP A 332 7.63 24.82 -18.94
C ASP A 332 7.90 25.94 -17.91
N LYS A 333 9.16 26.00 -17.43
CA LYS A 333 9.63 27.00 -16.47
C LYS A 333 9.72 28.43 -17.01
N PHE A 334 9.59 28.65 -18.32
CA PHE A 334 9.68 29.96 -18.96
C PHE A 334 8.32 30.62 -19.15
N GLU A 335 7.23 29.86 -19.26
CA GLU A 335 5.88 30.39 -19.29
C GLU A 335 5.53 31.11 -17.97
N ASP A 336 4.65 32.10 -18.07
CA ASP A 336 4.06 32.81 -16.94
C ASP A 336 2.56 33.03 -17.18
N ILE A 337 1.85 33.45 -16.13
CA ILE A 337 0.39 33.69 -16.19
C ILE A 337 0.04 35.17 -16.31
N ASN A 338 0.98 36.06 -16.65
CA ASN A 338 0.74 37.50 -16.56
C ASN A 338 -0.25 38.04 -17.60
N ASP A 339 -0.38 37.40 -18.76
CA ASP A 339 -1.36 37.77 -19.80
C ASP A 339 -2.64 36.93 -19.77
N TRP A 340 -2.98 36.35 -18.61
CA TRP A 340 -4.17 35.52 -18.39
C TRP A 340 -5.47 36.09 -18.99
N GLN A 341 -5.68 37.41 -18.86
CA GLN A 341 -6.89 38.10 -19.37
C GLN A 341 -6.91 38.16 -20.90
N LYS A 342 -5.73 38.31 -21.53
CA LYS A 342 -5.56 38.29 -22.99
C LYS A 342 -5.65 36.86 -23.55
N ARG A 343 -5.29 35.86 -22.74
CA ARG A 343 -5.46 34.42 -23.04
C ARG A 343 -6.88 33.89 -22.78
N GLY A 344 -7.75 34.66 -22.09
CA GLY A 344 -9.10 34.24 -21.73
C GLY A 344 -9.16 33.16 -20.64
N LEU A 345 -8.14 33.06 -19.78
CA LEU A 345 -8.02 31.97 -18.80
C LEU A 345 -9.11 32.03 -17.73
N LYS A 346 -9.62 33.23 -17.39
CA LYS A 346 -10.73 33.37 -16.44
C LYS A 346 -12.03 32.85 -17.03
N GLU A 347 -12.29 33.14 -18.30
CA GLU A 347 -13.46 32.69 -19.04
C GLU A 347 -13.46 31.18 -19.25
N ASP A 348 -12.30 30.58 -19.54
CA ASP A 348 -12.15 29.11 -19.64
C ASP A 348 -12.35 28.42 -18.27
N LEU A 349 -11.71 28.93 -17.21
CA LEU A 349 -11.90 28.43 -15.84
C LEU A 349 -13.38 28.44 -15.42
N LEU A 350 -14.06 29.59 -15.59
CA LEU A 350 -15.48 29.74 -15.29
C LEU A 350 -16.34 28.77 -16.12
N THR A 351 -16.02 28.57 -17.40
CA THR A 351 -16.75 27.63 -18.27
C THR A 351 -16.61 26.18 -17.79
N ARG A 352 -15.41 25.80 -17.32
CA ARG A 352 -15.09 24.43 -16.86
C ARG A 352 -15.60 24.10 -15.45
N HIS A 353 -15.71 25.06 -14.53
CA HIS A 353 -16.25 24.78 -13.18
C HIS A 353 -17.64 24.17 -13.18
N HIS A 354 -18.44 24.43 -14.21
CA HIS A 354 -19.76 23.80 -14.38
C HIS A 354 -19.69 22.25 -14.46
N ARG A 355 -18.59 21.69 -14.98
CA ARG A 355 -18.36 20.23 -15.12
C ARG A 355 -18.32 19.49 -13.78
N GLN A 356 -17.78 20.14 -12.75
CA GLN A 356 -17.38 19.46 -11.51
C GLN A 356 -18.56 19.10 -10.60
N SER A 357 -19.74 19.68 -10.83
CA SER A 357 -20.92 19.59 -9.96
C SER A 357 -21.72 18.28 -10.01
N ARG A 358 -21.20 17.23 -10.68
CA ARG A 358 -21.79 15.87 -10.68
C ARG A 358 -20.78 14.73 -10.88
N GLN A 359 -19.48 15.04 -10.92
CA GLN A 359 -18.48 14.14 -11.52
C GLN A 359 -17.97 13.01 -10.61
N GLN A 360 -18.56 12.83 -9.41
CA GLN A 360 -18.20 11.75 -8.48
C GLN A 360 -19.34 10.75 -8.18
N ASP A 361 -20.61 11.09 -8.47
CA ASP A 361 -21.78 10.21 -8.22
C ASP A 361 -21.69 8.85 -8.93
N GLN A 362 -21.00 8.77 -10.08
CA GLN A 362 -20.95 7.58 -10.93
C GLN A 362 -20.14 6.40 -10.34
N ASN A 363 -19.59 6.53 -9.13
CA ASN A 363 -19.00 5.40 -8.39
C ASN A 363 -20.03 4.55 -7.61
N GLN A 364 -21.33 4.88 -7.59
CA GLN A 364 -22.35 4.05 -6.92
C GLN A 364 -23.57 3.65 -7.77
N ASP A 365 -24.00 4.45 -8.76
CA ASP A 365 -25.23 4.18 -9.56
C ASP A 365 -25.04 3.07 -10.64
N GLY A 366 -24.30 2.01 -10.31
CA GLY A 366 -24.14 0.79 -11.13
C GLY A 366 -24.98 -0.40 -10.66
N VAL A 367 -25.76 -0.26 -9.58
CA VAL A 367 -26.53 -1.35 -8.94
C VAL A 367 -27.89 -0.81 -8.49
N ILE A 368 -28.99 -1.50 -8.84
CA ILE A 368 -30.41 -1.06 -8.69
C ILE A 368 -30.75 0.05 -9.72
N GLN A 369 -31.73 -0.07 -10.64
CA GLN A 369 -32.81 -1.05 -10.82
C GLN A 369 -33.23 -1.12 -12.31
N CYS A 370 -33.54 -2.31 -12.84
CA CYS A 370 -34.43 -2.47 -14.01
C CYS A 370 -34.88 -3.94 -14.24
N ALA A 371 -35.74 -4.40 -13.33
CA ALA A 371 -36.82 -5.34 -13.61
C ALA A 371 -37.98 -4.87 -12.72
N GLU A 372 -39.23 -4.73 -13.18
CA GLU A 372 -39.84 -5.10 -14.47
C GLU A 372 -40.71 -3.93 -14.97
N GLU A 373 -40.90 -3.76 -16.27
CA GLU A 373 -42.18 -3.34 -16.90
C GLU A 373 -42.01 -3.26 -18.42
N ASP A 374 -42.52 -4.26 -19.16
CA ASP A 374 -42.73 -4.13 -20.61
C ASP A 374 -43.92 -5.00 -21.06
N SER A 375 -44.96 -4.36 -21.56
CA SER A 375 -46.14 -4.97 -22.20
C SER A 375 -46.91 -3.87 -22.94
N PRO A 376 -46.85 -3.80 -24.28
CA PRO A 376 -47.23 -2.61 -25.03
C PRO A 376 -48.74 -2.52 -25.31
N SER A 377 -49.22 -1.30 -25.61
CA SER A 377 -50.53 -1.09 -26.23
C SER A 377 -50.52 0.08 -27.23
N GLU A 378 -50.21 -0.23 -28.48
CA GLU A 378 -50.65 0.61 -29.60
C GLU A 378 -52.17 0.52 -29.77
N MET A 379 -52.80 1.59 -30.25
CA MET A 379 -54.23 1.64 -30.50
C MET A 379 -54.51 1.93 -31.97
N THR A 380 -55.10 0.98 -32.70
CA THR A 380 -56.37 1.18 -33.44
C THR A 380 -56.88 -0.07 -34.17
N LEU A 381 -58.19 -0.09 -34.45
CA LEU A 381 -58.91 -0.87 -35.48
C LEU A 381 -59.05 -2.40 -35.32
N SER A 382 -60.21 -2.80 -34.79
CA SER A 382 -61.28 -3.48 -35.57
C SER A 382 -61.88 -4.80 -35.01
N THR A 383 -63.22 -4.82 -34.93
CA THR A 383 -64.14 -5.97 -35.10
C THR A 383 -64.17 -7.18 -34.13
N HIS A 384 -65.20 -7.14 -33.26
CA HIS A 384 -66.23 -8.18 -33.00
C HIS A 384 -65.98 -9.44 -32.12
N MET A 385 -66.95 -9.59 -31.20
CA MET A 385 -67.65 -10.82 -30.73
C MET A 385 -67.08 -11.70 -29.59
N THR A 386 -67.82 -11.61 -28.47
CA THR A 386 -68.09 -12.60 -27.39
C THR A 386 -68.71 -13.92 -27.90
N PRO A 387 -68.90 -15.04 -27.13
CA PRO A 387 -69.08 -15.11 -25.66
C PRO A 387 -68.64 -16.41 -24.87
N SER A 388 -68.98 -16.43 -23.56
CA SER A 388 -69.50 -17.58 -22.75
C SER A 388 -68.58 -18.58 -21.98
N GLY A 389 -69.11 -19.11 -20.84
CA GLY A 389 -68.51 -20.10 -19.89
C GLY A 389 -68.04 -19.46 -18.56
N GLU A 390 -68.52 -19.70 -17.32
CA GLU A 390 -69.09 -20.86 -16.58
C GLU A 390 -68.09 -22.02 -16.28
N ALA A 391 -67.94 -22.58 -15.06
CA ALA A 391 -68.57 -22.31 -13.74
C ALA A 391 -67.82 -22.95 -12.50
N SER A 392 -68.22 -22.54 -11.28
CA SER A 392 -68.33 -23.30 -9.99
C SER A 392 -67.16 -24.04 -9.28
N ARG A 393 -66.82 -23.56 -8.05
CA ARG A 393 -66.90 -24.17 -6.67
C ARG A 393 -66.70 -25.71 -6.43
N PRO A 394 -66.49 -26.20 -5.18
CA PRO A 394 -65.56 -25.85 -4.08
C PRO A 394 -64.89 -27.12 -3.44
N ARG A 395 -64.24 -27.07 -2.25
CA ARG A 395 -63.81 -28.27 -1.46
C ARG A 395 -63.80 -28.13 0.07
N THR A 396 -64.00 -29.26 0.76
CA THR A 396 -63.88 -29.59 2.22
C THR A 396 -64.23 -31.09 2.39
N PRO A 397 -64.00 -31.81 3.54
CA PRO A 397 -63.16 -31.57 4.72
C PRO A 397 -62.26 -32.80 5.14
N LEU A 398 -61.85 -32.85 6.42
CA LEU A 398 -61.02 -33.85 7.17
C LEU A 398 -61.71 -35.23 7.42
N PRO A 399 -61.03 -36.32 7.90
CA PRO A 399 -60.57 -36.56 9.32
C PRO A 399 -59.11 -37.11 9.45
N VAL A 400 -58.31 -37.11 10.56
CA VAL A 400 -58.44 -37.08 12.06
C VAL A 400 -58.08 -38.43 12.75
N LEU A 401 -57.76 -38.34 14.06
CA LEU A 401 -57.41 -39.34 15.12
C LEU A 401 -55.88 -39.47 15.35
N GLN A 402 -55.27 -39.69 16.54
CA GLN A 402 -55.56 -39.72 18.02
C GLN A 402 -54.15 -39.80 18.70
N GLU A 403 -53.79 -39.54 19.97
CA GLU A 403 -54.25 -38.95 21.27
C GLU A 403 -52.92 -38.64 22.08
N GLU A 404 -52.72 -38.37 23.38
CA GLU A 404 -53.49 -38.37 24.65
C GLU A 404 -52.81 -37.40 25.68
N GLU A 405 -53.55 -36.42 26.24
CA GLU A 405 -53.68 -35.90 27.65
C GLU A 405 -52.49 -35.75 28.64
N ALA A 406 -52.51 -34.86 29.67
CA ALA A 406 -53.59 -34.06 30.31
C ALA A 406 -53.04 -32.67 30.84
N ILE A 407 -53.72 -31.51 30.71
CA ILE A 407 -54.83 -30.93 31.56
C ILE A 407 -54.29 -30.42 32.93
N ASP A 408 -54.50 -29.20 33.46
CA ASP A 408 -55.41 -28.03 33.27
C ASP A 408 -54.74 -26.74 33.91
N VAL A 409 -55.17 -25.44 33.86
CA VAL A 409 -56.09 -24.57 33.07
C VAL A 409 -55.96 -23.08 33.56
N MET A 410 -56.80 -22.13 33.07
CA MET A 410 -57.09 -20.76 33.61
C MET A 410 -55.99 -19.66 33.44
N ASP A 411 -56.25 -18.33 33.40
CA ASP A 411 -57.50 -17.50 33.28
C ASP A 411 -57.18 -16.11 32.62
N SER A 412 -58.13 -15.14 32.53
CA SER A 412 -58.02 -13.90 31.72
C SER A 412 -58.17 -12.52 32.42
N VAL A 413 -57.32 -11.53 32.04
CA VAL A 413 -57.59 -10.16 31.44
C VAL A 413 -58.99 -9.49 31.72
N PRO A 414 -59.19 -8.14 31.97
CA PRO A 414 -58.44 -6.91 31.58
C PRO A 414 -58.39 -5.71 32.63
N GLU A 415 -58.15 -4.46 32.14
CA GLU A 415 -58.53 -3.10 32.68
C GLU A 415 -57.72 -2.42 33.83
N GLN A 416 -57.88 -1.11 34.15
CA GLN A 416 -57.64 0.16 33.39
C GLN A 416 -57.69 1.41 34.35
N THR A 417 -57.09 2.57 33.98
CA THR A 417 -57.36 3.96 34.53
C THR A 417 -57.02 4.26 36.03
N VAL A 418 -56.88 5.50 36.60
CA VAL A 418 -56.82 6.91 36.11
C VAL A 418 -56.03 7.86 37.08
N GLU A 419 -55.84 9.11 36.66
CA GLU A 419 -55.13 10.33 37.14
C GLU A 419 -55.23 10.83 38.62
N MET A 420 -54.26 11.69 39.02
CA MET A 420 -54.35 12.91 39.89
C MET A 420 -52.93 13.50 40.14
N GLU A 421 -52.63 14.78 40.46
CA GLU A 421 -53.16 16.09 40.04
C GLU A 421 -52.17 17.24 40.46
N ASP A 422 -51.91 18.21 39.56
CA ASP A 422 -51.42 19.62 39.74
C ASP A 422 -50.00 20.06 40.28
N ARG A 423 -49.78 21.39 40.18
CA ARG A 423 -48.57 22.27 40.13
C ARG A 423 -48.21 22.94 41.52
N PRO A 424 -47.30 23.96 41.70
CA PRO A 424 -46.55 24.81 40.73
C PRO A 424 -45.07 25.27 41.01
N GLU A 425 -44.38 25.53 39.90
CA GLU A 425 -43.49 26.65 39.48
C GLU A 425 -42.83 27.70 40.44
N VAL A 426 -41.54 27.99 40.10
CA VAL A 426 -40.86 29.32 39.92
C VAL A 426 -40.13 30.05 41.08
N GLY A 427 -38.91 30.52 40.76
CA GLY A 427 -38.13 31.57 41.44
C GLY A 427 -36.70 31.14 41.84
N SER A 428 -35.59 31.88 41.71
CA SER A 428 -35.04 32.93 40.83
C SER A 428 -33.86 33.58 41.59
N GLU A 429 -32.88 34.16 40.87
CA GLU A 429 -31.81 35.08 41.34
C GLU A 429 -30.43 34.53 41.81
N ARG A 430 -29.39 35.20 41.30
CA ARG A 430 -27.97 35.31 41.73
C ARG A 430 -27.87 36.53 42.70
N PRO A 431 -26.78 36.85 43.48
CA PRO A 431 -25.38 36.83 43.00
C PRO A 431 -24.19 36.82 44.01
N HIS A 432 -22.98 36.96 43.42
CA HIS A 432 -21.74 37.59 43.92
C HIS A 432 -20.83 36.92 44.98
N THR A 433 -19.53 37.16 44.75
CA THR A 433 -18.36 36.89 45.58
C THR A 433 -17.96 38.12 46.42
N PRO A 434 -17.16 37.91 47.47
CA PRO A 434 -16.09 38.86 47.84
C PRO A 434 -14.71 38.16 47.96
N ALA A 435 -13.66 38.93 48.25
CA ALA A 435 -12.26 38.53 48.07
C ALA A 435 -11.43 38.38 49.37
N GLU A 436 -10.23 37.79 49.21
CA GLU A 436 -8.97 37.98 49.96
C GLU A 436 -8.98 38.38 51.46
N THR A 437 -8.25 37.61 52.30
CA THR A 437 -6.90 38.03 52.77
C THR A 437 -6.19 37.01 53.68
N THR A 438 -4.89 36.82 53.41
CA THR A 438 -3.76 36.49 54.33
C THR A 438 -3.93 35.56 55.56
N GLY A 439 -3.06 34.53 55.65
CA GLY A 439 -2.68 33.89 56.91
C GLY A 439 -2.13 32.47 56.73
N GLY A 440 -0.81 32.29 56.72
CA GLY A 440 -0.17 30.99 56.49
C GLY A 440 0.68 30.51 57.67
N LEU A 441 0.93 29.19 57.70
CA LEU A 441 2.10 28.52 58.27
C LEU A 441 2.11 27.05 57.81
N GLU A 442 3.30 26.45 57.71
CA GLU A 442 3.53 25.10 57.16
C GLU A 442 3.21 23.98 58.17
N LEU A 443 2.83 22.79 57.69
CA LEU A 443 3.12 21.49 58.33
C LEU A 443 2.69 20.29 57.43
N GLU A 444 3.67 19.46 57.06
CA GLU A 444 3.64 18.05 56.59
C GLU A 444 2.33 17.40 56.10
N PRO A 445 2.25 16.94 54.83
CA PRO A 445 1.24 15.98 54.38
C PRO A 445 1.64 14.54 54.79
N SER A 446 0.76 13.82 55.49
CA SER A 446 0.94 12.40 55.83
C SER A 446 -0.12 11.52 55.15
N ASP A 447 0.37 10.44 54.54
CA ASP A 447 -0.33 9.21 54.12
C ASP A 447 -1.77 9.33 53.57
N LEU A 448 -1.87 9.45 52.23
CA LEU A 448 -3.00 8.89 51.48
C LEU A 448 -2.50 7.79 50.52
N SER A 449 -2.70 6.56 50.99
CA SER A 449 -2.50 5.25 50.35
C SER A 449 -2.26 5.23 48.83
N ALA A 450 -1.12 4.67 48.42
CA ALA A 450 -0.89 4.25 47.04
C ALA A 450 -1.80 3.07 46.66
N THR A 451 -2.42 3.14 45.47
CA THR A 451 -2.90 1.97 44.75
C THR A 451 -1.70 1.25 44.11
N PRO A 452 -1.50 -0.07 44.34
CA PRO A 452 -0.36 -0.78 43.77
C PRO A 452 -0.59 -1.10 42.29
N ASN A 453 0.12 -0.40 41.39
CA ASN A 453 0.17 -0.77 39.98
C ASN A 453 0.84 -2.16 39.84
N PHE A 454 0.10 -3.13 39.30
CA PHE A 454 0.59 -4.50 39.06
C PHE A 454 1.52 -4.56 37.84
N HIS A 455 2.77 -4.15 38.04
CA HIS A 455 3.84 -4.34 37.06
C HIS A 455 4.42 -5.76 37.15
N LEU A 456 4.32 -6.55 36.08
CA LEU A 456 5.47 -7.37 35.68
C LEU A 456 6.64 -6.42 35.35
N GLY A 457 7.88 -6.87 35.50
CA GLY A 457 9.09 -6.04 35.61
C GLY A 457 9.51 -5.30 34.34
N ALA A 458 8.68 -4.38 33.86
CA ALA A 458 8.77 -3.73 32.54
C ALA A 458 10.08 -2.96 32.25
N ALA A 459 10.94 -2.72 33.24
CA ALA A 459 12.19 -1.99 33.08
C ALA A 459 13.18 -2.66 32.12
N ASP A 460 13.36 -3.98 32.22
CA ASP A 460 14.32 -4.72 31.37
C ASP A 460 13.71 -5.05 29.98
N GLY A 461 12.39 -5.26 29.92
CA GLY A 461 11.66 -5.48 28.68
C GLY A 461 11.62 -4.24 27.77
N LEU A 462 11.61 -3.04 28.36
CA LEU A 462 11.61 -1.77 27.62
C LEU A 462 12.86 -1.59 26.76
N GLN A 463 14.06 -1.98 27.22
CA GLN A 463 15.28 -1.86 26.40
C GLN A 463 15.28 -2.80 25.19
N ALA A 464 14.75 -4.02 25.34
CA ALA A 464 14.60 -4.95 24.22
C ALA A 464 13.52 -4.48 23.22
N PHE A 465 12.47 -3.82 23.72
CA PHE A 465 11.46 -3.17 22.88
C PHE A 465 12.03 -1.93 22.16
N GLU A 466 12.79 -1.08 22.85
CA GLU A 466 13.51 0.06 22.26
C GLU A 466 14.47 -0.38 21.14
N PHE A 467 15.19 -1.49 21.30
CA PHE A 467 16.01 -2.07 20.22
C PHE A 467 15.16 -2.46 18.99
N LEU A 468 13.97 -3.04 19.18
CA LEU A 468 13.03 -3.36 18.08
C LEU A 468 12.37 -2.12 17.47
N TRP A 469 12.47 -0.95 18.10
CA TRP A 469 11.78 0.28 17.72
C TRP A 469 12.74 1.33 17.11
N ASN A 470 13.94 1.48 17.67
CA ASN A 470 14.84 2.61 17.41
C ASN A 470 15.95 2.32 16.39
N ASP A 471 16.34 1.05 16.19
CA ASP A 471 17.37 0.66 15.21
C ASP A 471 16.81 0.73 13.78
N PHE A 472 16.74 1.93 13.20
CA PHE A 472 16.56 2.11 11.76
C PHE A 472 17.92 2.12 11.04
N PRO A 473 18.07 1.40 9.91
CA PRO A 473 19.16 1.67 8.97
C PRO A 473 18.92 3.04 8.30
N ILE A 474 19.99 3.64 7.76
CA ILE A 474 19.93 4.92 7.02
C ILE A 474 19.43 4.71 5.57
N ASP A 475 19.35 3.45 5.11
CA ASP A 475 18.82 3.05 3.79
C ASP A 475 17.29 2.77 3.82
N ASP A 476 16.66 2.72 2.64
CA ASP A 476 15.21 2.55 2.38
C ASP A 476 14.54 1.22 2.86
N GLN A 477 14.96 0.62 3.98
CA GLN A 477 14.33 -0.56 4.58
C GLN A 477 13.58 -0.14 5.88
N PRO A 478 12.25 -0.37 6.00
CA PRO A 478 11.48 0.07 7.16
C PRO A 478 11.78 -0.71 8.45
N LEU A 479 12.63 -1.74 8.37
CA LEU A 479 13.20 -2.49 9.47
C LEU A 479 14.60 -2.99 9.06
N PRO A 480 15.58 -3.07 9.98
CA PRO A 480 16.91 -3.58 9.67
C PRO A 480 16.85 -5.08 9.37
N THR A 481 17.75 -5.60 8.53
CA THR A 481 17.80 -7.04 8.19
C THR A 481 18.04 -7.92 9.42
N THR A 482 18.82 -7.43 10.38
CA THR A 482 19.08 -8.05 11.70
C THR A 482 17.81 -8.28 12.53
N PHE A 483 16.68 -7.64 12.20
CA PHE A 483 15.38 -7.89 12.83
C PHE A 483 14.93 -9.35 12.78
N LEU A 484 15.41 -10.16 11.82
CA LEU A 484 15.09 -11.59 11.79
C LEU A 484 16.02 -12.44 12.69
N ASN A 485 17.12 -11.88 13.20
CA ASN A 485 18.19 -12.60 13.88
C ASN A 485 17.85 -12.90 15.35
N THR A 486 17.26 -14.09 15.57
CA THR A 486 16.91 -14.57 16.92
C THR A 486 18.11 -14.74 17.85
N ASP A 487 19.32 -14.86 17.30
CA ASP A 487 20.50 -15.01 18.13
C ASP A 487 20.98 -13.64 18.62
N LEU A 488 21.05 -12.58 17.80
CA LEU A 488 21.43 -11.24 18.28
C LEU A 488 20.55 -10.77 19.45
N SER A 489 19.22 -10.89 19.31
CA SER A 489 18.26 -10.56 20.38
C SER A 489 18.36 -11.43 21.65
N LEU A 490 19.12 -12.54 21.62
CA LEU A 490 19.31 -13.46 22.75
C LEU A 490 20.81 -13.65 23.12
N VAL A 491 21.76 -12.99 22.44
CA VAL A 491 23.21 -13.26 22.57
C VAL A 491 23.86 -12.51 23.73
N ASP A 492 23.36 -11.32 24.10
CA ASP A 492 23.75 -10.64 25.35
C ASP A 492 23.48 -11.51 26.59
N ILE A 493 22.53 -12.44 26.48
CA ILE A 493 22.17 -13.38 27.55
C ILE A 493 23.22 -14.50 27.69
N SER A 494 23.96 -14.82 26.62
CA SER A 494 24.96 -15.89 26.63
C SER A 494 26.25 -15.53 27.38
N GLN A 495 26.67 -14.25 27.34
CA GLN A 495 27.95 -13.82 27.95
C GLN A 495 27.87 -13.74 29.49
N GLN A 496 26.68 -13.61 30.08
CA GLN A 496 26.50 -13.60 31.53
C GLN A 496 26.68 -14.99 32.19
N TYR A 497 26.76 -16.07 31.41
CA TYR A 497 26.91 -17.45 31.90
C TYR A 497 28.22 -18.15 31.51
N ALA A 498 29.26 -17.38 31.19
CA ALA A 498 30.63 -17.89 31.29
C ALA A 498 30.94 -18.19 32.78
N PRO A 499 31.32 -19.42 33.16
CA PRO A 499 31.55 -19.75 34.57
C PRO A 499 32.77 -18.99 35.11
N LEU A 500 32.53 -18.09 36.07
CA LEU A 500 33.57 -17.31 36.74
C LEU A 500 34.66 -18.24 37.33
N PRO A 501 35.96 -18.00 37.01
CA PRO A 501 37.04 -18.71 37.68
C PRO A 501 36.99 -18.48 39.18
N SER A 502 37.05 -19.55 39.97
CA SER A 502 37.03 -19.48 41.43
C SER A 502 38.19 -18.60 41.95
N PRO A 503 37.93 -17.64 42.87
CA PRO A 503 38.92 -16.64 43.25
C PRO A 503 40.13 -17.25 43.98
N PRO A 504 41.35 -16.73 43.75
CA PRO A 504 42.55 -17.18 44.45
C PRO A 504 42.54 -16.75 45.93
N PRO A 505 43.23 -17.48 46.83
CA PRO A 505 43.32 -17.13 48.24
C PRO A 505 44.11 -15.82 48.48
N PRO A 506 43.78 -15.05 49.53
CA PRO A 506 44.36 -13.72 49.74
C PRO A 506 45.83 -13.76 50.23
N PRO A 507 46.68 -12.84 49.76
CA PRO A 507 48.06 -12.69 50.25
C PRO A 507 48.14 -11.95 51.61
N PRO A 508 49.25 -12.07 52.35
CA PRO A 508 49.46 -11.41 53.64
C PRO A 508 49.75 -9.89 53.50
N PRO A 509 49.50 -9.09 54.55
CA PRO A 509 49.64 -7.63 54.51
C PRO A 509 51.10 -7.13 54.59
N PRO A 510 51.43 -5.98 53.96
CA PRO A 510 52.78 -5.39 53.98
C PRO A 510 53.03 -4.41 55.14
N PRO A 511 54.31 -4.15 55.51
CA PRO A 511 54.71 -3.10 56.46
C PRO A 511 54.88 -1.70 55.79
N LEU A 512 55.21 -0.70 56.61
CA LEU A 512 55.08 0.74 56.34
C LEU A 512 56.30 1.41 55.65
N HIS A 513 56.01 2.48 54.87
CA HIS A 513 56.73 3.76 54.59
C HIS A 513 58.18 4.04 55.07
N PRO A 514 58.88 5.09 54.53
CA PRO A 514 59.04 5.62 53.16
C PRO A 514 60.56 5.96 52.91
N PRO A 515 61.03 7.12 52.37
CA PRO A 515 60.71 7.93 51.16
C PRO A 515 61.93 8.09 50.17
N ALA A 516 61.79 8.97 49.15
CA ALA A 516 62.82 9.85 48.52
C ALA A 516 63.14 9.71 46.99
N TYR A 517 63.50 10.87 46.39
CA TYR A 517 64.13 11.13 45.07
C TYR A 517 65.69 11.21 45.23
N PRO A 518 66.56 11.47 44.20
CA PRO A 518 66.37 11.71 42.74
C PRO A 518 67.37 10.98 41.77
N GLN A 519 67.17 11.22 40.45
CA GLN A 519 68.17 11.45 39.37
C GLN A 519 69.20 10.39 38.83
N ALA A 520 69.18 10.31 37.49
CA ALA A 520 70.32 10.41 36.52
C ALA A 520 71.18 9.20 36.09
N ASP A 521 71.55 9.23 34.78
CA ASP A 521 72.82 8.79 34.14
C ASP A 521 73.28 7.30 34.27
N ARG A 522 73.91 6.56 33.32
CA ARG A 522 74.68 6.76 32.06
C ARG A 522 75.02 5.35 31.45
N GLN A 523 75.57 5.08 30.25
CA GLN A 523 75.75 5.75 28.93
C GLN A 523 76.34 4.71 27.91
N LEU A 524 76.13 4.88 26.58
CA LEU A 524 76.96 4.37 25.43
C LEU A 524 76.96 2.82 25.18
N ASP A 525 77.28 2.26 24.00
CA ASP A 525 77.60 2.72 22.62
C ASP A 525 77.34 1.54 21.63
N ILE A 526 77.44 1.53 20.28
CA ILE A 526 77.75 2.45 19.15
C ILE A 526 77.07 1.82 17.89
N GLY A 527 76.84 2.44 16.72
CA GLY A 527 76.89 3.83 16.26
C GLY A 527 77.02 3.92 14.71
N SER A 528 76.90 5.15 14.15
CA SER A 528 77.22 5.53 12.73
C SER A 528 76.26 5.02 11.63
N SER A 529 75.85 5.73 10.56
CA SER A 529 75.92 7.11 10.00
C SER A 529 75.00 7.13 8.74
N ARG A 530 74.56 8.20 8.04
CA ARG A 530 74.51 9.70 8.06
C ARG A 530 73.51 10.08 6.91
N GLY A 531 73.02 11.32 6.70
CA GLY A 531 73.14 12.63 7.34
C GLY A 531 72.19 13.65 6.66
N ILE A 532 72.08 14.89 7.16
CA ILE A 532 71.09 15.94 6.77
C ILE A 532 71.83 17.28 6.48
N PRO A 533 71.33 18.21 5.63
CA PRO A 533 70.51 19.40 6.03
C PRO A 533 69.29 19.64 5.09
N THR A 534 68.19 20.37 5.41
CA THR A 534 67.96 21.84 5.57
C THR A 534 68.44 22.70 4.36
N ASP A 535 67.84 23.83 3.95
CA ASP A 535 67.17 24.92 4.71
C ASP A 535 66.10 25.73 3.84
N PRO A 536 65.85 27.08 3.84
CA PRO A 536 64.47 27.58 4.04
C PRO A 536 63.93 28.75 3.13
N ASN A 537 62.70 29.21 3.43
CA ASN A 537 62.15 30.59 3.32
C ASN A 537 61.76 31.25 1.96
N LEU A 538 60.87 32.27 2.09
CA LEU A 538 60.58 33.47 1.25
C LEU A 538 59.54 33.45 0.09
N ASN A 539 58.45 34.22 0.33
CA ASN A 539 57.72 35.19 -0.52
C ASN A 539 57.25 34.90 -1.99
N ILE A 540 55.92 34.90 -2.16
CA ILE A 540 55.09 35.85 -2.97
C ILE A 540 55.79 36.51 -4.20
N PRO A 541 55.36 36.20 -5.45
CA PRO A 541 54.28 36.97 -6.13
C PRO A 541 53.24 36.06 -6.85
N ILE A 542 51.96 36.38 -6.99
CA ILE A 542 51.30 37.49 -7.73
C ILE A 542 51.47 37.43 -9.27
N ASN A 543 50.40 36.93 -9.93
CA ASN A 543 49.73 37.44 -11.15
C ASN A 543 49.81 36.72 -12.53
N ILE A 544 48.73 36.94 -13.32
CA ILE A 544 48.62 36.88 -14.81
C ILE A 544 48.74 35.45 -15.42
N ASN A 545 47.81 34.91 -16.21
CA ASN A 545 46.81 35.54 -17.11
C ASN A 545 45.58 34.65 -17.44
N LEU A 546 44.50 35.25 -17.96
CA LEU A 546 43.53 34.59 -18.87
C LEU A 546 44.05 34.70 -20.32
N PRO A 547 43.58 33.87 -21.27
CA PRO A 547 42.37 34.20 -22.08
C PRO A 547 41.42 32.98 -22.21
N GLN A 548 40.10 33.10 -22.40
CA GLN A 548 39.30 33.93 -23.32
C GLN A 548 39.33 33.44 -24.79
N GLU A 549 38.15 33.11 -25.31
CA GLU A 549 37.74 33.00 -26.73
C GLU A 549 38.53 32.12 -27.73
N THR A 550 37.88 31.04 -28.17
CA THR A 550 37.32 30.96 -29.54
C THR A 550 35.93 30.33 -29.40
N SER A 551 34.83 30.98 -29.75
CA SER A 551 34.38 31.34 -31.10
C SER A 551 34.19 30.10 -31.99
N GLN A 552 33.11 29.88 -32.74
CA GLN A 552 31.77 30.46 -32.92
C GLN A 552 31.31 29.82 -34.25
N THR A 553 30.04 29.39 -34.35
CA THR A 553 29.27 29.39 -35.63
C THR A 553 29.73 28.43 -36.75
N ARG A 554 29.03 28.18 -37.88
CA ARG A 554 27.83 28.74 -38.58
C ARG A 554 27.33 27.64 -39.60
N PRO A 555 26.23 27.77 -40.37
CA PRO A 555 24.83 28.02 -39.95
C PRO A 555 23.71 27.36 -40.83
N VAL A 556 22.44 27.60 -40.45
CA VAL A 556 21.29 28.04 -41.30
C VAL A 556 21.11 27.47 -42.73
N VAL A 557 19.94 26.85 -43.01
CA VAL A 557 18.85 27.36 -43.90
C VAL A 557 17.56 26.51 -43.72
N SER A 558 16.40 27.17 -43.76
CA SER A 558 15.01 26.64 -43.67
C SER A 558 14.55 25.68 -44.78
N ARG A 559 13.44 24.92 -44.55
CA ARG A 559 12.19 25.04 -45.35
C ARG A 559 11.01 24.14 -44.91
N LEU A 560 9.79 24.67 -45.04
CA LEU A 560 8.53 23.93 -45.30
C LEU A 560 8.42 23.65 -46.83
N PRO A 561 7.71 22.60 -47.29
CA PRO A 561 6.34 22.81 -47.80
C PRO A 561 5.40 21.58 -47.59
N SER A 562 4.33 21.45 -48.39
CA SER A 562 3.19 20.52 -48.22
C SER A 562 2.69 19.92 -49.56
N LEU A 563 1.62 19.12 -49.48
CA LEU A 563 0.70 18.61 -50.54
C LEU A 563 1.11 17.40 -51.40
N GLU A 564 0.08 16.61 -51.73
CA GLU A 564 0.02 15.52 -52.73
C GLU A 564 -0.11 16.04 -54.19
N PRO A 565 0.03 15.20 -55.24
CA PRO A 565 0.63 13.86 -55.31
C PRO A 565 1.64 13.68 -56.48
N SER A 566 2.12 12.43 -56.67
CA SER A 566 2.55 11.79 -57.94
C SER A 566 4.05 11.58 -58.28
N SER A 567 4.30 10.45 -58.98
CA SER A 567 5.51 10.02 -59.72
C SER A 567 6.87 9.89 -58.99
N SER A 568 7.21 8.64 -58.66
CA SER A 568 8.50 7.94 -58.89
C SER A 568 9.78 8.77 -59.17
N SER A 569 10.96 8.47 -58.59
CA SER A 569 11.45 7.12 -58.26
C SER A 569 12.62 7.04 -57.25
N ARG A 570 12.59 6.01 -56.40
CA ARG A 570 13.73 5.27 -55.80
C ARG A 570 14.87 6.08 -55.13
N LEU A 571 14.78 6.22 -53.80
CA LEU A 571 15.69 5.53 -52.87
C LEU A 571 15.08 5.51 -51.46
N ASN A 572 15.27 4.38 -50.78
CA ASN A 572 14.84 3.94 -49.43
C ASN A 572 14.09 4.96 -48.53
N ALA A 573 12.89 4.56 -48.06
CA ALA A 573 12.06 5.30 -47.11
C ALA A 573 11.80 4.50 -45.82
N LEU A 574 11.48 5.18 -44.71
CA LEU A 574 10.82 4.64 -43.52
C LEU A 574 10.12 5.79 -42.74
N GLY A 575 9.12 5.47 -41.91
CA GLY A 575 8.14 6.42 -41.34
C GLY A 575 8.07 6.46 -39.79
N PRO A 576 7.08 7.17 -39.20
CA PRO A 576 7.17 7.71 -37.84
C PRO A 576 6.31 7.04 -36.74
N THR A 577 6.82 7.04 -35.50
CA THR A 577 6.21 6.68 -34.19
C THR A 577 7.09 7.23 -33.05
N ALA A 578 6.66 7.54 -31.82
CA ALA A 578 5.34 7.74 -31.19
C ALA A 578 5.53 8.50 -29.83
N SER A 579 4.50 8.61 -28.98
CA SER A 579 4.58 9.14 -27.59
C SER A 579 4.54 8.01 -26.54
N TYR A 580 4.93 8.32 -25.29
CA TYR A 580 5.06 7.38 -24.15
C TYR A 580 6.03 6.21 -24.41
N GLN A 581 7.32 6.46 -24.22
CA GLN A 581 8.37 5.45 -24.12
C GLN A 581 9.30 5.81 -22.95
N GLN A 582 10.17 4.88 -22.54
CA GLN A 582 11.32 5.20 -21.66
C GLN A 582 12.26 6.20 -22.37
N TYR A 583 13.36 6.61 -21.72
CA TYR A 583 14.50 7.23 -22.40
C TYR A 583 15.17 6.23 -23.34
N LEU A 584 14.56 5.99 -24.50
CA LEU A 584 15.11 5.16 -25.55
C LEU A 584 16.12 5.98 -26.33
N ALA A 585 17.40 5.73 -26.10
CA ALA A 585 18.43 6.13 -27.04
C ALA A 585 18.13 5.49 -28.42
N PRO A 586 18.53 6.10 -29.56
CA PRO A 586 18.13 5.62 -30.89
C PRO A 586 18.57 4.16 -31.16
N GLY A 587 17.65 3.21 -30.96
CA GLY A 587 17.91 1.77 -31.12
C GLY A 587 17.06 0.81 -30.28
N GLN A 588 16.29 1.28 -29.30
CA GLN A 588 15.46 0.40 -28.45
C GLN A 588 13.98 0.31 -28.91
N THR A 589 13.32 -0.81 -28.57
CA THR A 589 11.93 -1.12 -28.91
C THR A 589 10.92 -0.59 -27.89
N SER A 590 9.67 -0.36 -28.31
CA SER A 590 8.58 0.00 -27.40
C SER A 590 8.30 -1.11 -26.38
N SER A 591 8.39 -0.81 -25.08
CA SER A 591 7.99 -1.72 -24.01
C SER A 591 6.54 -2.18 -24.20
N SER A 592 6.34 -3.49 -24.15
CA SER A 592 5.05 -4.15 -24.34
C SER A 592 4.25 -4.13 -23.04
N CYS A 593 2.96 -3.82 -23.13
CA CYS A 593 2.06 -3.80 -21.97
C CYS A 593 1.20 -5.07 -22.01
N PRO A 594 1.47 -6.11 -21.20
CA PRO A 594 0.92 -7.45 -21.41
C PRO A 594 -0.61 -7.55 -21.19
N TRP A 595 -1.23 -6.56 -20.56
CA TRP A 595 -2.68 -6.45 -20.39
C TRP A 595 -3.38 -5.54 -21.42
N ARG A 596 -2.67 -4.92 -22.36
CA ARG A 596 -3.25 -4.08 -23.42
C ARG A 596 -3.53 -4.91 -24.69
N ILE A 597 -4.80 -5.24 -24.92
CA ILE A 597 -5.26 -6.02 -26.08
C ILE A 597 -5.73 -5.09 -27.22
N LEU A 598 -5.22 -5.30 -28.44
CA LEU A 598 -5.68 -4.60 -29.65
C LEU A 598 -7.07 -5.10 -30.11
N PRO A 599 -7.85 -4.31 -30.87
CA PRO A 599 -9.17 -4.74 -31.38
C PRO A 599 -9.12 -6.04 -32.19
N GLU A 600 -8.07 -6.22 -32.99
CA GLU A 600 -7.87 -7.36 -33.89
C GLU A 600 -7.51 -8.63 -33.09
N GLU A 601 -6.61 -8.50 -32.11
CA GLU A 601 -6.25 -9.57 -31.17
C GLU A 601 -7.46 -10.02 -30.36
N TYR A 602 -8.24 -9.06 -29.85
CA TYR A 602 -9.47 -9.34 -29.11
C TYR A 602 -10.49 -10.07 -29.98
N GLN A 603 -10.67 -9.66 -31.24
CA GLN A 603 -11.60 -10.30 -32.16
C GLN A 603 -11.13 -11.72 -32.53
N ALA A 604 -9.84 -11.93 -32.76
CA ALA A 604 -9.27 -13.26 -33.00
C ALA A 604 -9.40 -14.18 -31.76
N LEU A 605 -9.20 -13.63 -30.56
CA LEU A 605 -9.37 -14.35 -29.29
C LEU A 605 -10.84 -14.72 -29.06
N ALA A 606 -11.77 -13.78 -29.26
CA ALA A 606 -13.21 -14.00 -29.16
C ALA A 606 -13.68 -15.09 -30.15
N GLN A 607 -13.18 -15.08 -31.39
CA GLN A 607 -13.46 -16.12 -32.39
C GLN A 607 -12.89 -17.49 -31.99
N ARG A 608 -11.67 -17.54 -31.44
CA ARG A 608 -11.08 -18.78 -30.89
C ARG A 608 -11.94 -19.34 -29.77
N VAL A 609 -12.35 -18.53 -28.80
CA VAL A 609 -13.23 -18.94 -27.69
C VAL A 609 -14.62 -19.35 -28.18
N ALA A 610 -15.21 -18.62 -29.13
CA ALA A 610 -16.49 -18.97 -29.76
C ALA A 610 -16.44 -20.34 -30.46
N SER A 611 -15.34 -20.66 -31.16
CA SER A 611 -15.15 -21.98 -31.78
C SER A 611 -15.12 -23.14 -30.76
N LEU A 612 -14.62 -22.85 -29.54
CA LEU A 612 -14.53 -23.79 -28.42
C LEU A 612 -15.81 -23.81 -27.55
N THR A 613 -16.71 -22.84 -27.73
CA THR A 613 -17.95 -22.69 -26.93
C THR A 613 -18.91 -23.86 -27.11
N ARG A 614 -18.78 -24.65 -28.19
CA ARG A 614 -19.49 -25.94 -28.37
C ARG A 614 -19.23 -26.99 -27.26
N THR A 615 -18.25 -26.77 -26.39
CA THR A 615 -17.98 -27.61 -25.22
C THR A 615 -18.18 -26.92 -23.87
N ILE A 616 -18.69 -25.69 -23.84
CA ILE A 616 -19.06 -25.02 -22.59
C ILE A 616 -20.51 -25.42 -22.24
N PRO A 617 -20.79 -26.03 -21.07
CA PRO A 617 -22.11 -26.61 -20.77
C PRO A 617 -23.20 -25.58 -20.41
N HIS A 618 -22.88 -24.28 -20.40
CA HIS A 618 -23.79 -23.18 -20.05
C HIS A 618 -23.53 -22.00 -21.01
N PRO A 619 -24.51 -21.11 -21.26
CA PRO A 619 -24.28 -19.89 -22.02
C PRO A 619 -23.23 -19.03 -21.30
N PHE A 620 -22.13 -18.75 -22.00
CA PHE A 620 -20.99 -17.97 -21.49
C PHE A 620 -20.87 -16.66 -22.27
N ASN A 621 -20.90 -15.54 -21.55
CA ASN A 621 -20.75 -14.22 -22.14
C ASN A 621 -19.28 -13.80 -22.06
N PHE A 622 -18.56 -13.91 -23.19
CA PHE A 622 -17.15 -13.51 -23.28
C PHE A 622 -16.98 -12.03 -22.88
N PRO A 623 -16.05 -11.67 -21.97
CA PRO A 623 -15.90 -10.30 -21.50
C PRO A 623 -15.61 -9.32 -22.63
N SER A 624 -16.05 -8.06 -22.48
CA SER A 624 -15.66 -6.98 -23.40
C SER A 624 -14.14 -6.79 -23.41
N ARG A 625 -13.58 -6.22 -24.48
CA ARG A 625 -12.13 -5.93 -24.56
C ARG A 625 -11.63 -5.15 -23.34
N HIS A 626 -12.37 -4.14 -22.92
CA HIS A 626 -12.02 -3.28 -21.78
C HIS A 626 -12.09 -4.05 -20.46
N THR A 627 -13.11 -4.90 -20.28
CA THR A 627 -13.24 -5.80 -19.12
C THR A 627 -12.09 -6.80 -19.07
N LEU A 628 -11.70 -7.39 -20.21
CA LEU A 628 -10.62 -8.36 -20.29
C LEU A 628 -9.25 -7.71 -19.99
N CYS A 629 -8.98 -6.52 -20.52
CA CYS A 629 -7.79 -5.74 -20.16
C CYS A 629 -7.76 -5.43 -18.65
N ARG A 630 -8.89 -5.01 -18.05
CA ARG A 630 -9.02 -4.73 -16.60
C ARG A 630 -8.71 -5.97 -15.73
N TYR A 631 -9.11 -7.15 -16.18
CA TYR A 631 -8.79 -8.42 -15.51
C TYR A 631 -7.33 -8.81 -15.69
N LEU A 632 -6.77 -8.77 -16.91
CA LEU A 632 -5.35 -9.07 -17.11
C LEU A 632 -4.45 -8.13 -16.29
N GLU A 633 -4.79 -6.84 -16.22
CA GLU A 633 -4.07 -5.91 -15.34
C GLU A 633 -4.17 -6.29 -13.86
N GLY A 634 -5.34 -6.73 -13.40
CA GLY A 634 -5.53 -7.24 -12.03
C GLY A 634 -4.62 -8.45 -11.73
N TYR A 635 -4.43 -9.34 -12.71
CA TYR A 635 -3.48 -10.45 -12.59
C TYR A 635 -2.03 -9.97 -12.54
N PHE A 636 -1.60 -9.12 -13.50
CA PHE A 636 -0.20 -8.69 -13.59
C PHE A 636 0.23 -7.81 -12.42
N ARG A 637 -0.63 -6.87 -11.97
CA ARG A 637 -0.33 -6.01 -10.81
C ARG A 637 -0.49 -6.73 -9.46
N GLY A 638 -1.45 -7.65 -9.33
CA GLY A 638 -1.82 -8.22 -8.01
C GLY A 638 -1.31 -9.64 -7.72
N PHE A 639 -1.21 -10.52 -8.74
CA PHE A 639 -0.85 -11.93 -8.52
C PHE A 639 0.52 -12.29 -9.09
N HIS A 640 0.87 -11.76 -10.26
CA HIS A 640 2.05 -12.19 -11.02
C HIS A 640 3.36 -11.99 -10.23
N ALA A 641 3.49 -10.88 -9.50
CA ALA A 641 4.66 -10.59 -8.67
C ALA A 641 4.94 -11.63 -7.56
N HIS A 642 3.92 -12.37 -7.11
CA HIS A 642 4.07 -13.47 -6.15
C HIS A 642 4.32 -14.83 -6.84
N MET A 643 4.05 -14.97 -8.14
CA MET A 643 4.17 -16.20 -8.93
C MET A 643 4.75 -15.88 -10.33
N PRO A 644 6.03 -15.46 -10.43
CA PRO A 644 6.61 -14.89 -11.65
C PRO A 644 6.99 -15.97 -12.69
N MET A 645 5.99 -16.54 -13.37
CA MET A 645 6.14 -17.64 -14.35
C MET A 645 6.06 -17.22 -15.83
N LEU A 646 5.97 -15.92 -16.12
CA LEU A 646 5.78 -15.34 -17.46
C LEU A 646 6.79 -14.20 -17.63
N HIS A 647 7.35 -14.03 -18.83
CA HIS A 647 8.28 -12.94 -19.14
C HIS A 647 7.52 -11.76 -19.77
N GLU A 648 7.25 -10.71 -18.99
CA GLU A 648 6.33 -9.62 -19.41
C GLU A 648 6.75 -8.96 -20.73
N ALA A 649 8.05 -8.67 -20.93
CA ALA A 649 8.54 -7.92 -22.09
C ALA A 649 8.38 -8.64 -23.44
N THR A 650 8.37 -9.99 -23.46
CA THR A 650 8.21 -10.79 -24.69
C THR A 650 6.85 -11.47 -24.79
N LEU A 651 5.92 -11.15 -23.89
CA LEU A 651 4.58 -11.76 -23.87
C LEU A 651 3.67 -11.16 -24.96
N THR A 652 2.99 -12.03 -25.70
CA THR A 652 2.02 -11.63 -26.74
C THR A 652 0.67 -12.31 -26.53
N GLN A 653 -0.41 -11.71 -27.02
CA GLN A 653 -1.76 -12.30 -26.88
C GLN A 653 -1.90 -13.63 -27.66
N GLU A 654 -1.18 -13.79 -28.77
CA GLU A 654 -1.09 -15.07 -29.47
C GLU A 654 -0.34 -16.13 -28.64
N GLY A 655 0.80 -15.74 -28.03
CA GLY A 655 1.66 -16.60 -27.21
C GLY A 655 1.06 -17.03 -25.88
N LEU A 656 0.06 -16.30 -25.36
CA LEU A 656 -0.78 -16.71 -24.23
C LEU A 656 -1.80 -17.79 -24.65
N GLY A 657 -2.62 -17.50 -25.66
CA GLY A 657 -3.75 -18.34 -26.07
C GLY A 657 -4.94 -18.31 -25.10
N PRO A 658 -6.17 -18.65 -25.57
CA PRO A 658 -7.40 -18.49 -24.79
C PRO A 658 -7.42 -19.30 -23.50
N GLU A 659 -6.77 -20.47 -23.49
CA GLU A 659 -6.68 -21.36 -22.33
C GLU A 659 -5.99 -20.67 -21.14
N LEU A 660 -4.85 -20.00 -21.36
CA LEU A 660 -4.14 -19.24 -20.33
C LEU A 660 -4.77 -17.86 -20.10
N THR A 661 -5.11 -17.11 -21.16
CA THR A 661 -5.70 -15.76 -21.02
C THR A 661 -6.97 -15.76 -20.15
N LEU A 662 -7.82 -16.79 -20.26
CA LEU A 662 -9.00 -16.92 -19.41
C LEU A 662 -8.66 -17.32 -17.95
N ALA A 663 -7.59 -18.10 -17.73
CA ALA A 663 -7.10 -18.39 -16.38
C ALA A 663 -6.49 -17.15 -15.69
N LEU A 664 -5.70 -16.36 -16.43
CA LEU A 664 -5.18 -15.07 -15.94
C LEU A 664 -6.35 -14.13 -15.59
N ALA A 665 -7.33 -14.02 -16.49
CA ALA A 665 -8.50 -13.18 -16.27
C ALA A 665 -9.40 -13.65 -15.11
N ALA A 666 -9.46 -14.95 -14.82
CA ALA A 666 -10.22 -15.50 -13.70
C ALA A 666 -9.66 -15.05 -12.33
N VAL A 667 -8.33 -15.12 -12.16
CA VAL A 667 -7.66 -14.56 -10.97
C VAL A 667 -7.70 -13.03 -10.99
N GLY A 668 -7.51 -12.43 -12.17
CA GLY A 668 -7.59 -10.99 -12.37
C GLY A 668 -8.91 -10.37 -11.92
N ALA A 669 -10.03 -11.06 -12.16
CA ALA A 669 -11.35 -10.65 -11.66
C ALA A 669 -11.46 -10.71 -10.13
N LEU A 670 -10.80 -11.67 -9.45
CA LEU A 670 -10.73 -11.68 -7.97
C LEU A 670 -9.98 -10.44 -7.44
N TYR A 671 -8.87 -10.06 -8.08
CA TYR A 671 -8.11 -8.84 -7.79
C TYR A 671 -8.82 -7.53 -8.24
N ARG A 672 -10.05 -7.64 -8.75
CA ARG A 672 -11.00 -6.54 -8.97
C ARG A 672 -12.29 -6.71 -8.14
N PHE A 673 -12.31 -7.65 -7.18
CA PHE A 673 -13.46 -8.06 -6.36
C PHE A 673 -14.70 -8.55 -7.13
N GLU A 674 -14.55 -8.88 -8.42
CA GLU A 674 -15.61 -9.39 -9.29
C GLU A 674 -15.72 -10.93 -9.18
N HIS A 675 -15.88 -11.44 -7.94
CA HIS A 675 -15.79 -12.87 -7.60
C HIS A 675 -16.63 -13.79 -8.49
N ALA A 676 -17.88 -13.42 -8.77
CA ALA A 676 -18.78 -14.19 -9.64
C ALA A 676 -18.23 -14.33 -11.08
N LYS A 677 -17.60 -13.28 -11.62
CA LYS A 677 -16.96 -13.31 -12.95
C LYS A 677 -15.65 -14.09 -12.93
N GLY A 678 -14.88 -14.00 -11.86
CA GLY A 678 -13.72 -14.88 -11.63
C GLY A 678 -14.10 -16.36 -11.70
N ILE A 679 -15.18 -16.75 -11.01
CA ILE A 679 -15.68 -18.14 -10.99
C ILE A 679 -16.25 -18.58 -12.34
N GLU A 680 -16.93 -17.70 -13.08
CA GLU A 680 -17.39 -17.96 -14.45
C GLU A 680 -16.20 -18.25 -15.39
N LEU A 681 -15.18 -17.38 -15.38
CA LEU A 681 -13.97 -17.51 -16.18
C LEU A 681 -13.15 -18.75 -15.80
N TYR A 682 -13.01 -19.04 -14.49
CA TYR A 682 -12.37 -20.25 -13.97
C TYR A 682 -12.99 -21.52 -14.57
N ARG A 683 -14.33 -21.62 -14.56
CA ARG A 683 -15.05 -22.80 -15.09
C ARG A 683 -14.76 -23.00 -16.57
N VAL A 684 -14.76 -21.93 -17.37
CA VAL A 684 -14.46 -22.01 -18.80
C VAL A 684 -13.00 -22.38 -19.03
N ALA A 685 -12.04 -21.69 -18.40
CA ALA A 685 -10.61 -21.95 -18.54
C ALA A 685 -10.26 -23.42 -18.22
N LYS A 686 -10.78 -23.95 -17.10
CA LYS A 686 -10.61 -25.36 -16.70
C LYS A 686 -11.13 -26.33 -17.77
N VAL A 687 -12.34 -26.10 -18.30
CA VAL A 687 -12.93 -26.95 -19.35
C VAL A 687 -12.08 -26.91 -20.64
N LEU A 688 -11.56 -25.75 -21.02
CA LEU A 688 -10.70 -25.64 -22.21
C LEU A 688 -9.35 -26.33 -22.01
N ILE A 689 -8.68 -26.13 -20.87
CA ILE A 689 -7.37 -26.75 -20.60
C ILE A 689 -7.50 -28.28 -20.50
N ASN A 690 -8.47 -28.80 -19.74
CA ASN A 690 -8.68 -30.25 -19.63
C ASN A 690 -8.91 -30.86 -21.02
N ARG A 691 -9.80 -30.26 -21.83
CA ARG A 691 -10.07 -30.72 -23.20
C ARG A 691 -8.83 -30.71 -24.10
N ARG A 692 -7.87 -29.79 -23.89
CA ARG A 692 -6.59 -29.80 -24.63
C ARG A 692 -5.68 -30.94 -24.20
N LEU A 693 -5.59 -31.20 -22.90
CA LEU A 693 -4.82 -32.33 -22.37
C LEU A 693 -5.41 -33.66 -22.85
N ASP A 694 -6.75 -33.80 -22.78
CA ASP A 694 -7.48 -34.96 -23.32
C ASP A 694 -7.14 -35.20 -24.81
N GLN A 695 -7.14 -34.15 -25.65
CA GLN A 695 -6.77 -34.23 -27.07
C GLN A 695 -5.34 -34.75 -27.30
N PHE A 696 -4.38 -34.41 -26.43
CA PHE A 696 -3.01 -34.91 -26.54
C PHE A 696 -2.89 -36.37 -26.08
N TYR A 697 -3.66 -36.78 -25.06
CA TYR A 697 -3.71 -38.18 -24.62
C TYR A 697 -4.49 -39.08 -25.61
N GLU A 698 -5.57 -38.59 -26.25
CA GLU A 698 -6.32 -39.29 -27.31
C GLU A 698 -5.41 -39.73 -28.47
N GLY A 699 -4.44 -38.89 -28.86
CA GLY A 699 -3.45 -39.23 -29.89
C GLY A 699 -2.56 -40.41 -29.49
N THR A 700 -2.14 -40.49 -28.23
CA THR A 700 -1.38 -41.65 -27.71
C THR A 700 -2.24 -42.89 -27.55
N VAL A 701 -3.47 -42.78 -27.04
CA VAL A 701 -4.42 -43.91 -26.96
C VAL A 701 -4.73 -44.46 -28.35
N SER A 702 -4.90 -43.61 -29.36
CA SER A 702 -5.09 -44.02 -30.76
C SER A 702 -3.90 -44.81 -31.32
N ARG A 703 -2.66 -44.38 -30.99
CA ARG A 703 -1.44 -45.13 -31.37
C ARG A 703 -1.35 -46.49 -30.67
N LEU A 704 -1.60 -46.53 -29.35
CA LEU A 704 -1.53 -47.75 -28.53
C LEU A 704 -2.63 -48.78 -28.87
N THR A 705 -3.82 -48.33 -29.28
CA THR A 705 -4.87 -49.21 -29.78
C THR A 705 -4.54 -49.74 -31.18
N GLY A 706 -3.94 -48.92 -32.05
CA GLY A 706 -3.49 -49.32 -33.39
C GLY A 706 -2.34 -50.33 -33.40
N SER A 707 -1.47 -50.33 -32.39
CA SER A 707 -0.39 -51.31 -32.22
C SER A 707 -0.81 -52.59 -31.48
N SER A 708 -2.09 -52.72 -31.10
CA SER A 708 -2.60 -53.92 -30.42
C SER A 708 -2.60 -55.14 -31.35
N PRO A 709 -2.07 -56.32 -30.92
CA PRO A 709 -1.88 -57.49 -31.79
C PRO A 709 -3.19 -58.15 -32.28
N GLY A 710 -4.37 -57.66 -31.85
CA GLY A 710 -5.66 -58.08 -32.38
C GLY A 710 -6.03 -57.51 -33.76
N PHE A 711 -5.35 -56.45 -34.23
CA PHE A 711 -5.63 -55.79 -35.52
C PHE A 711 -4.47 -55.87 -36.54
N ALA A 712 -3.26 -56.25 -36.11
CA ALA A 712 -2.07 -56.29 -36.96
C ALA A 712 -2.03 -57.54 -37.88
N GLY A 713 -2.69 -57.47 -39.04
CA GLY A 713 -2.61 -58.51 -40.07
C GLY A 713 -1.24 -58.56 -40.76
N PHE A 714 -0.37 -59.49 -40.34
CA PHE A 714 0.83 -59.98 -41.06
C PHE A 714 1.65 -58.93 -41.87
N SER A 715 2.30 -57.98 -41.20
CA SER A 715 3.54 -57.34 -41.69
C SER A 715 4.28 -56.54 -40.62
N SER A 716 5.58 -56.34 -40.85
CA SER A 716 6.55 -55.58 -40.05
C SER A 716 6.79 -56.03 -38.60
N ILE A 717 8.06 -56.27 -38.29
CA ILE A 717 8.58 -56.38 -36.92
C ILE A 717 8.48 -54.99 -36.27
N PRO A 718 8.14 -54.85 -34.97
CA PRO A 718 8.20 -53.57 -34.27
C PRO A 718 9.64 -53.05 -34.28
N ASN A 719 9.84 -51.84 -34.79
CA ASN A 719 11.16 -51.21 -34.81
C ASN A 719 11.47 -50.72 -33.39
N GLU A 720 12.57 -51.17 -32.78
CA GLU A 720 12.91 -50.87 -31.37
C GLU A 720 13.04 -49.36 -31.09
N SER A 721 13.25 -48.54 -32.14
CA SER A 721 13.31 -47.08 -32.08
C SER A 721 11.96 -46.36 -31.86
N GLN A 722 10.85 -47.07 -31.62
CA GLN A 722 9.56 -46.45 -31.28
C GLN A 722 9.38 -46.11 -29.78
N HIS A 723 10.35 -46.44 -28.93
CA HIS A 723 10.28 -46.15 -27.49
C HIS A 723 10.80 -44.76 -27.08
N ASP A 724 11.50 -44.04 -27.96
CA ASP A 724 12.13 -42.74 -27.67
C ASP A 724 11.34 -41.52 -28.20
N GLU A 725 10.07 -41.67 -28.60
CA GLU A 725 9.25 -40.49 -28.90
C GLU A 725 8.91 -39.71 -27.60
N PRO A 726 9.14 -38.39 -27.54
CA PRO A 726 8.81 -37.59 -26.37
C PRO A 726 7.30 -37.54 -26.14
N SER A 727 6.87 -37.20 -24.92
CA SER A 727 5.45 -37.03 -24.58
C SER A 727 4.72 -36.15 -25.61
N PRO A 728 3.46 -36.46 -25.97
CA PRO A 728 2.63 -35.57 -26.78
C PRO A 728 2.60 -34.13 -26.31
N ILE A 729 2.72 -33.89 -24.99
CA ILE A 729 2.68 -32.55 -24.40
C ILE A 729 4.04 -31.85 -24.52
N LEU A 730 5.16 -32.59 -24.34
CA LEU A 730 6.50 -32.11 -24.68
C LEU A 730 6.61 -31.74 -26.16
N SER A 731 5.99 -32.51 -27.05
CA SER A 731 5.97 -32.23 -28.50
C SER A 731 5.28 -30.91 -28.88
N GLN A 732 4.51 -30.30 -27.96
CA GLN A 732 3.88 -28.99 -28.14
C GLN A 732 4.75 -27.83 -27.63
N GLY A 733 5.87 -28.12 -26.95
CA GLY A 733 6.79 -27.13 -26.39
C GLY A 733 6.07 -26.06 -25.57
N GLN A 734 6.25 -24.80 -25.95
CA GLN A 734 5.66 -23.64 -25.27
C GLN A 734 4.12 -23.71 -25.14
N ARG A 735 3.40 -24.34 -26.10
CA ARG A 735 1.94 -24.48 -25.99
C ARG A 735 1.53 -25.42 -24.85
N GLY A 736 2.29 -26.48 -24.60
CA GLY A 736 2.09 -27.33 -23.42
C GLY A 736 2.42 -26.58 -22.13
N LEU A 737 3.48 -25.77 -22.14
CA LEU A 737 3.87 -24.92 -21.00
C LEU A 737 2.75 -23.91 -20.64
N ARG A 738 2.08 -23.30 -21.62
CA ARG A 738 0.91 -22.41 -21.37
C ARG A 738 -0.26 -23.13 -20.69
N LEU A 739 -0.49 -24.42 -20.99
CA LEU A 739 -1.53 -25.22 -20.31
C LEU A 739 -1.14 -25.54 -18.87
N LEU A 740 0.14 -25.86 -18.61
CA LEU A 740 0.67 -26.02 -17.25
C LEU A 740 0.54 -24.72 -16.45
N GLN A 741 0.95 -23.58 -17.01
CA GLN A 741 0.76 -22.25 -16.40
C GLN A 741 -0.73 -21.95 -16.13
N GLY A 742 -1.63 -22.31 -17.06
CA GLY A 742 -3.06 -22.17 -16.88
C GLY A 742 -3.58 -22.99 -15.70
N LEU A 743 -3.20 -24.28 -15.61
CA LEU A 743 -3.55 -25.13 -14.46
C LEU A 743 -2.95 -24.60 -13.15
N LEU A 744 -1.73 -24.08 -13.14
CA LEU A 744 -1.09 -23.51 -11.95
C LEU A 744 -1.88 -22.30 -11.41
N VAL A 745 -2.29 -21.39 -12.30
CA VAL A 745 -3.10 -20.21 -11.93
C VAL A 745 -4.48 -20.62 -11.41
N LEU A 746 -5.17 -21.58 -12.07
CA LEU A 746 -6.45 -22.11 -11.61
C LEU A 746 -6.34 -22.91 -10.29
N MET A 747 -5.25 -23.65 -10.10
CA MET A 747 -4.95 -24.42 -8.88
C MET A 747 -4.66 -23.49 -7.70
N ALA A 748 -3.89 -22.43 -7.91
CA ALA A 748 -3.68 -21.40 -6.88
C ALA A 748 -5.00 -20.71 -6.52
N MET A 749 -5.76 -20.24 -7.52
CA MET A 749 -7.08 -19.62 -7.34
C MET A 749 -8.01 -20.47 -6.46
N THR A 750 -8.08 -21.78 -6.73
CA THR A 750 -8.99 -22.70 -6.04
C THR A 750 -8.45 -23.27 -4.73
N SER A 751 -7.14 -23.21 -4.50
CA SER A 751 -6.55 -23.54 -3.20
C SER A 751 -6.95 -22.51 -2.14
N TRP A 752 -7.07 -21.22 -2.51
CA TRP A 752 -7.25 -20.11 -1.58
C TRP A 752 -8.66 -19.47 -1.65
N GLY A 753 -9.34 -19.57 -2.79
CA GLY A 753 -10.76 -19.23 -2.98
C GLY A 753 -11.71 -20.23 -2.30
N GLU A 754 -12.97 -20.25 -2.74
CA GLU A 754 -14.11 -20.89 -2.04
C GLU A 754 -13.93 -22.36 -1.62
N LYS A 755 -14.50 -22.71 -0.46
CA LYS A 755 -14.64 -24.09 0.07
C LYS A 755 -14.99 -25.15 -0.98
N ALA A 756 -15.93 -24.83 -1.88
CA ALA A 756 -16.39 -25.77 -2.90
C ALA A 756 -15.29 -26.18 -3.91
N LEU A 757 -14.33 -25.29 -4.15
CA LEU A 757 -13.31 -25.44 -5.19
C LEU A 757 -11.99 -26.05 -4.65
N VAL A 758 -11.80 -26.14 -3.33
CA VAL A 758 -10.58 -26.73 -2.73
C VAL A 758 -10.40 -28.21 -3.15
N ARG A 759 -11.49 -28.94 -3.42
CA ARG A 759 -11.44 -30.30 -3.98
C ARG A 759 -10.89 -30.31 -5.41
N ASP A 760 -11.28 -29.33 -6.22
CA ASP A 760 -10.75 -29.16 -7.58
C ASP A 760 -9.27 -28.78 -7.56
N ALA A 761 -8.83 -27.97 -6.60
CA ALA A 761 -7.42 -27.64 -6.42
C ALA A 761 -6.55 -28.88 -6.19
N LEU A 762 -6.98 -29.81 -5.35
CA LEU A 762 -6.27 -31.07 -5.10
C LEU A 762 -6.35 -32.04 -6.31
N SER A 763 -7.44 -32.03 -7.08
CA SER A 763 -7.52 -32.81 -8.33
C SER A 763 -6.61 -32.27 -9.42
N MET A 764 -6.50 -30.94 -9.56
CA MET A 764 -5.56 -30.31 -10.47
C MET A 764 -4.11 -30.51 -10.01
N ALA A 765 -3.84 -30.57 -8.70
CA ALA A 765 -2.49 -30.82 -8.18
C ALA A 765 -1.88 -32.12 -8.70
N SER A 766 -2.66 -33.20 -8.83
CA SER A 766 -2.17 -34.45 -9.44
C SER A 766 -1.84 -34.28 -10.94
N GLN A 767 -2.66 -33.55 -11.70
CA GLN A 767 -2.41 -33.29 -13.13
C GLN A 767 -1.17 -32.43 -13.34
N VAL A 768 -1.05 -31.34 -12.55
CA VAL A 768 0.14 -30.48 -12.52
C VAL A 768 1.38 -31.31 -12.16
N ALA A 769 1.29 -32.24 -11.21
CA ALA A 769 2.43 -33.06 -10.80
C ALA A 769 2.87 -34.10 -11.85
N THR A 770 1.97 -34.53 -12.73
CA THR A 770 2.32 -35.30 -13.94
C THR A 770 3.01 -34.38 -14.96
N LEU A 771 2.38 -33.25 -15.30
CA LEU A 771 2.92 -32.28 -16.28
C LEU A 771 4.31 -31.75 -15.88
N VAL A 772 4.53 -31.45 -14.61
CA VAL A 772 5.81 -30.96 -14.06
C VAL A 772 6.93 -32.01 -14.18
N ARG A 773 6.59 -33.31 -14.11
CA ARG A 773 7.53 -34.41 -14.38
C ARG A 773 7.75 -34.59 -15.88
N GLU A 774 6.70 -34.52 -16.70
CA GLU A 774 6.82 -34.56 -18.16
C GLU A 774 7.67 -33.40 -18.70
N PHE A 775 7.55 -32.20 -18.12
CA PHE A 775 8.40 -31.05 -18.41
C PHE A 775 9.78 -31.10 -17.71
N GLY A 776 10.16 -32.23 -17.11
CA GLY A 776 11.55 -32.46 -16.74
C GLY A 776 12.06 -31.72 -15.49
N ILE A 777 11.24 -31.57 -14.45
CA ILE A 777 11.72 -31.01 -13.16
C ILE A 777 12.92 -31.80 -12.57
N GLY A 778 13.05 -33.08 -12.91
CA GLY A 778 14.17 -33.95 -12.52
C GLY A 778 15.34 -33.99 -13.49
N GLU A 779 15.29 -33.23 -14.59
CA GLU A 779 16.42 -33.08 -15.51
C GLU A 779 17.50 -32.22 -14.83
N HIS A 780 18.76 -32.67 -14.84
CA HIS A 780 19.87 -31.84 -14.42
C HIS A 780 20.25 -30.87 -15.53
N GLU A 781 20.26 -29.58 -15.20
CA GLU A 781 20.61 -28.52 -16.14
C GLU A 781 22.13 -28.28 -16.15
N ASP A 782 22.78 -28.64 -17.27
CA ASP A 782 24.21 -28.40 -17.50
C ASP A 782 24.58 -26.92 -17.36
N THR A 783 25.82 -26.65 -16.93
CA THR A 783 26.32 -25.28 -16.65
C THR A 783 26.56 -24.43 -17.91
N VAL A 784 26.24 -24.92 -19.11
CA VAL A 784 26.45 -24.24 -20.40
C VAL A 784 25.29 -23.27 -20.73
N MET A 785 24.98 -22.37 -19.80
CA MET A 785 23.98 -21.29 -20.00
C MET A 785 24.55 -20.06 -20.76
N ARG A 786 25.87 -19.93 -20.85
CA ARG A 786 26.55 -18.69 -21.30
C ARG A 786 26.53 -18.42 -22.79
N ASP A 787 26.39 -19.45 -23.61
CA ASP A 787 26.46 -19.35 -25.08
C ASP A 787 25.05 -19.30 -25.74
N MET A 788 24.00 -19.14 -24.93
CA MET A 788 22.59 -19.09 -25.39
C MET A 788 22.22 -17.69 -25.92
N SER A 789 21.26 -17.63 -26.84
CA SER A 789 20.57 -16.37 -27.16
C SER A 789 19.61 -15.94 -26.03
N TRP A 790 19.23 -14.66 -26.02
CA TRP A 790 18.27 -14.12 -25.06
C TRP A 790 16.92 -14.83 -25.14
N GLU A 791 16.47 -15.11 -26.36
CA GLU A 791 15.21 -15.78 -26.66
C GLU A 791 15.20 -17.24 -26.14
N GLU A 792 16.30 -17.97 -26.33
CA GLU A 792 16.47 -19.32 -25.77
C GLU A 792 16.58 -19.29 -24.23
N TRP A 793 17.29 -18.30 -23.67
CA TRP A 793 17.41 -18.11 -22.23
C TRP A 793 16.06 -17.80 -21.58
N ILE A 794 15.24 -16.91 -22.18
CA ILE A 794 13.88 -16.63 -21.70
C ILE A 794 13.04 -17.90 -21.69
N LEU A 795 13.09 -18.73 -22.75
CA LEU A 795 12.32 -19.96 -22.82
C LEU A 795 12.76 -20.99 -21.75
N ALA A 796 14.06 -21.09 -21.49
CA ALA A 796 14.60 -21.95 -20.43
C ALA A 796 14.22 -21.44 -19.03
N GLU A 797 14.34 -20.14 -18.78
CA GLU A 797 13.99 -19.52 -17.50
C GLU A 797 12.46 -19.48 -17.27
N GLU A 798 11.63 -19.32 -18.32
CA GLU A 798 10.17 -19.45 -18.25
C GLU A 798 9.75 -20.88 -17.86
N LYS A 799 10.38 -21.90 -18.46
CA LYS A 799 10.25 -23.32 -18.05
C LYS A 799 10.63 -23.46 -16.58
N ARG A 800 11.85 -23.06 -16.20
CA ARG A 800 12.42 -23.18 -14.85
C ARG A 800 11.52 -22.54 -13.79
N ARG A 801 11.12 -21.28 -13.98
CA ARG A 801 10.23 -20.53 -13.07
C ARG A 801 8.85 -21.17 -12.96
N THR A 802 8.27 -21.67 -14.06
CA THR A 802 6.99 -22.38 -14.05
C THR A 802 7.06 -23.65 -13.19
N LEU A 803 8.14 -24.43 -13.30
CA LEU A 803 8.35 -25.64 -12.52
C LEU A 803 8.57 -25.35 -11.02
N PHE A 804 9.31 -24.28 -10.68
CA PHE A 804 9.44 -23.85 -9.28
C PHE A 804 8.15 -23.27 -8.70
N VAL A 805 7.32 -22.54 -9.47
CA VAL A 805 5.99 -22.11 -9.03
C VAL A 805 5.10 -23.32 -8.69
N ALA A 806 5.18 -24.41 -9.47
CA ALA A 806 4.48 -25.65 -9.16
C ALA A 806 4.94 -26.27 -7.84
N TYR A 807 6.26 -26.42 -7.66
CA TYR A 807 6.88 -26.93 -6.43
C TYR A 807 6.50 -26.09 -5.19
N VAL A 808 6.55 -24.76 -5.31
CA VAL A 808 6.08 -23.80 -4.29
C VAL A 808 4.61 -24.03 -3.95
N LEU A 809 3.72 -24.12 -4.95
CA LEU A 809 2.29 -24.31 -4.69
C LEU A 809 1.98 -25.66 -4.03
N PHE A 810 2.69 -26.74 -4.37
CA PHE A 810 2.58 -28.01 -3.64
C PHE A 810 3.06 -27.89 -2.19
N SER A 811 4.16 -27.16 -1.96
CA SER A 811 4.69 -26.86 -0.64
C SER A 811 3.71 -26.04 0.21
N LEU A 812 3.00 -25.07 -0.40
CA LEU A 812 1.96 -24.26 0.24
C LEU A 812 0.66 -25.05 0.50
N GLN A 813 0.23 -25.93 -0.41
CA GLN A 813 -0.89 -26.86 -0.16
C GLN A 813 -0.56 -27.83 0.98
N CYS A 814 0.67 -28.33 1.05
CA CYS A 814 1.19 -29.11 2.17
C CYS A 814 1.14 -28.31 3.49
N ALA A 815 1.61 -27.06 3.48
CA ALA A 815 1.53 -26.16 4.63
C ALA A 815 0.08 -25.95 5.11
N ALA A 816 -0.86 -25.60 4.22
CA ALA A 816 -2.24 -25.34 4.60
C ALA A 816 -3.00 -26.61 5.02
N PHE A 817 -3.05 -27.60 4.14
CA PHE A 817 -3.97 -28.75 4.22
C PHE A 817 -3.35 -30.04 4.77
N ASN A 818 -2.03 -30.06 5.03
CA ASN A 818 -1.30 -31.26 5.46
C ASN A 818 -1.42 -32.45 4.47
N VAL A 819 -1.57 -32.14 3.18
CA VAL A 819 -1.41 -33.12 2.10
C VAL A 819 0.09 -33.35 1.84
N PRO A 820 0.53 -34.56 1.44
CA PRO A 820 1.91 -34.77 1.04
C PRO A 820 2.30 -33.87 -0.15
N PRO A 821 3.53 -33.34 -0.21
CA PRO A 821 4.01 -32.60 -1.38
C PRO A 821 4.03 -33.53 -2.61
N MET A 822 3.53 -33.05 -3.75
CA MET A 822 3.43 -33.85 -4.99
C MET A 822 4.76 -33.98 -5.76
N ILE A 823 5.80 -33.25 -5.33
CA ILE A 823 7.18 -33.30 -5.82
C ILE A 823 8.09 -33.29 -4.59
N LEU A 824 9.03 -34.22 -4.48
CA LEU A 824 10.02 -34.29 -3.42
C LEU A 824 11.26 -33.44 -3.75
N ASN A 825 12.00 -33.00 -2.73
CA ASN A 825 13.29 -32.29 -2.94
C ASN A 825 14.29 -33.10 -3.80
N GLN A 826 14.23 -34.44 -3.72
CA GLN A 826 15.04 -35.37 -4.49
C GLN A 826 14.62 -35.50 -5.97
N GLU A 827 13.45 -34.96 -6.36
CA GLU A 827 12.97 -34.94 -7.74
C GLU A 827 13.28 -33.62 -8.48
N VAL A 828 13.87 -32.62 -7.80
CA VAL A 828 14.15 -31.29 -8.39
C VAL A 828 15.62 -31.20 -8.83
N GLY A 829 15.89 -31.57 -10.09
CA GLY A 829 17.22 -31.57 -10.70
C GLY A 829 17.72 -30.18 -11.16
N LEU A 830 16.80 -29.21 -11.24
CA LEU A 830 17.00 -27.86 -11.79
C LEU A 830 18.03 -27.00 -11.03
N ASN A 831 18.56 -25.99 -11.73
CA ASN A 831 19.26 -24.86 -11.13
C ASN A 831 18.28 -23.85 -10.51
N LEU A 832 18.72 -23.04 -9.55
CA LEU A 832 17.91 -21.98 -8.94
C LEU A 832 17.55 -20.86 -9.94
N PRO A 833 16.39 -20.20 -9.82
CA PRO A 833 15.98 -19.10 -10.69
C PRO A 833 16.96 -17.91 -10.68
N ALA A 834 17.09 -17.26 -11.83
CA ALA A 834 17.93 -16.08 -12.03
C ALA A 834 17.46 -14.83 -11.26
N CYS A 835 18.24 -13.75 -11.32
CA CYS A 835 17.90 -12.48 -10.68
C CYS A 835 16.64 -11.86 -11.32
N ALA A 836 15.85 -11.16 -10.52
CA ALA A 836 14.66 -10.42 -10.95
C ALA A 836 15.00 -9.25 -11.89
N SER A 837 16.21 -8.70 -11.81
CA SER A 837 16.73 -7.71 -12.79
C SER A 837 16.91 -8.36 -14.17
N GLU A 838 17.64 -9.46 -14.25
CA GLU A 838 17.89 -10.24 -15.47
C GLU A 838 16.58 -10.72 -16.12
N TRP A 839 15.61 -11.15 -15.30
CA TRP A 839 14.28 -11.58 -15.73
C TRP A 839 13.29 -10.44 -16.09
N LYS A 840 13.60 -9.17 -15.77
CA LYS A 840 12.78 -8.00 -16.14
C LYS A 840 13.35 -7.23 -17.33
N ALA A 841 14.52 -7.61 -17.84
CA ALA A 841 15.18 -6.96 -18.96
C ALA A 841 14.24 -6.83 -20.18
N GLN A 842 14.15 -5.64 -20.74
CA GLN A 842 13.27 -5.32 -21.87
C GLN A 842 13.89 -5.68 -23.22
N THR A 843 15.21 -5.91 -23.28
CA THR A 843 15.94 -6.18 -24.52
C THR A 843 17.08 -7.18 -24.34
N ALA A 844 17.45 -7.89 -25.41
CA ALA A 844 18.62 -8.78 -25.45
C ALA A 844 19.94 -8.08 -25.07
N LEU A 845 20.09 -6.78 -25.38
CA LEU A 845 21.27 -5.99 -25.02
C LEU A 845 21.35 -5.73 -23.51
N GLU A 846 20.24 -5.33 -22.90
CA GLU A 846 20.11 -5.14 -21.45
C GLU A 846 20.36 -6.44 -20.69
N TRP A 847 19.72 -7.54 -21.13
CA TRP A 847 20.00 -8.88 -20.61
C TRP A 847 21.47 -9.26 -20.75
N SER A 848 22.07 -9.10 -21.94
CA SER A 848 23.46 -9.49 -22.18
C SER A 848 24.43 -8.70 -21.29
N ASN A 849 24.17 -7.42 -21.02
CA ASN A 849 24.97 -6.62 -20.08
C ASN A 849 24.86 -7.15 -18.63
N LEU A 850 23.67 -7.55 -18.18
CA LEU A 850 23.47 -8.13 -16.85
C LEU A 850 24.08 -9.54 -16.74
N HIS A 851 23.78 -10.41 -17.71
CA HIS A 851 24.23 -11.81 -17.77
C HIS A 851 25.76 -11.95 -17.83
N ASN A 852 26.44 -11.05 -18.57
CA ASN A 852 27.91 -11.04 -18.61
C ASN A 852 28.54 -10.24 -17.46
N GLY A 853 27.82 -9.30 -16.85
CA GLY A 853 28.31 -8.48 -15.75
C GLY A 853 28.21 -9.15 -14.36
N MET A 854 27.20 -10.00 -14.14
CA MET A 854 26.97 -10.66 -12.86
C MET A 854 27.70 -12.01 -12.75
N VAL A 855 28.48 -12.21 -11.68
CA VAL A 855 29.14 -13.50 -11.38
C VAL A 855 28.17 -14.47 -10.66
N CYS A 856 26.92 -14.54 -11.12
CA CYS A 856 25.96 -15.54 -10.67
C CYS A 856 26.11 -16.81 -11.52
N GLN A 857 26.86 -17.79 -11.02
CA GLN A 857 26.89 -19.12 -11.64
C GLN A 857 25.56 -19.84 -11.39
N PRO A 858 25.01 -20.59 -12.36
CA PRO A 858 23.88 -21.49 -12.11
C PRO A 858 24.17 -22.47 -10.97
N ARG A 859 23.20 -22.68 -10.08
CA ARG A 859 23.35 -23.55 -8.89
C ARG A 859 22.24 -24.57 -8.79
N SER A 860 22.59 -25.85 -8.70
CA SER A 860 21.62 -26.90 -8.42
C SER A 860 20.87 -26.61 -7.11
N PHE A 861 19.54 -26.70 -7.16
CA PHE A 861 18.68 -26.58 -5.99
C PHE A 861 19.07 -27.61 -4.91
N GLN A 862 19.25 -28.88 -5.29
CA GLN A 862 19.58 -29.97 -4.38
C GLN A 862 20.90 -29.73 -3.64
N HIS A 863 21.95 -29.37 -4.36
CA HIS A 863 23.26 -29.10 -3.77
C HIS A 863 23.23 -27.89 -2.82
N THR A 864 22.44 -26.86 -3.15
CA THR A 864 22.29 -25.67 -2.31
C THR A 864 21.49 -25.97 -1.04
N VAL A 865 20.40 -26.75 -1.14
CA VAL A 865 19.67 -27.25 0.04
C VAL A 865 20.56 -28.14 0.91
N GLU A 866 21.42 -28.99 0.32
CA GLU A 866 22.35 -29.81 1.09
C GLU A 866 23.37 -28.94 1.87
N LYS A 867 23.95 -27.91 1.24
CA LYS A 867 24.86 -26.97 1.93
C LYS A 867 24.18 -26.25 3.09
N LEU A 868 22.95 -25.77 2.91
CA LEU A 868 22.15 -25.19 3.99
C LEU A 868 21.95 -26.21 5.13
N LEU A 869 21.58 -27.45 4.81
CA LEU A 869 21.44 -28.54 5.78
C LEU A 869 22.76 -28.98 6.44
N GLN A 870 23.91 -28.55 5.92
CA GLN A 870 25.24 -28.72 6.56
C GLN A 870 25.65 -27.48 7.38
N GLY A 871 24.90 -26.36 7.31
CA GLY A 871 25.25 -25.10 7.95
C GLY A 871 26.29 -24.26 7.20
N ALA A 872 26.50 -24.52 5.91
CA ALA A 872 27.44 -23.75 5.10
C ALA A 872 26.78 -22.48 4.55
N SER A 873 27.40 -21.32 4.79
CA SER A 873 26.98 -20.00 4.29
C SER A 873 27.06 -19.93 2.75
N VAL A 874 25.91 -20.06 2.08
CA VAL A 874 25.84 -20.19 0.61
C VAL A 874 26.06 -18.89 -0.17
N HIS A 875 26.05 -17.72 0.47
CA HIS A 875 26.17 -16.42 -0.19
C HIS A 875 27.61 -16.04 -0.60
N TYR A 876 28.64 -16.69 -0.02
CA TYR A 876 30.04 -16.42 -0.39
C TYR A 876 30.44 -17.01 -1.76
N GLU A 877 29.66 -17.95 -2.29
CA GLU A 877 29.93 -18.59 -3.59
C GLU A 877 29.34 -17.78 -4.78
N GLY A 878 28.98 -16.51 -4.55
CA GLY A 878 28.19 -15.66 -5.45
C GLY A 878 26.76 -15.40 -4.95
N GLY A 879 26.01 -14.55 -5.65
CA GLY A 879 24.63 -14.19 -5.26
C GLY A 879 23.63 -15.33 -5.43
N ILE A 880 22.50 -15.21 -4.71
CA ILE A 880 21.25 -15.95 -4.94
C ILE A 880 20.15 -14.91 -5.16
N SER A 881 19.17 -15.19 -6.02
CA SER A 881 18.02 -14.30 -6.24
C SER A 881 17.01 -14.39 -5.08
N ALA A 882 16.13 -13.38 -4.92
CA ALA A 882 15.05 -13.45 -3.94
C ALA A 882 14.13 -14.66 -4.21
N PHE A 883 13.91 -15.02 -5.48
CA PHE A 883 13.13 -16.23 -5.83
C PHE A 883 13.89 -17.53 -5.54
N GLY A 884 15.23 -17.54 -5.69
CA GLY A 884 16.08 -18.64 -5.27
C GLY A 884 16.00 -18.89 -3.75
N ASN A 885 16.17 -17.85 -2.93
CA ASN A 885 16.02 -17.98 -1.48
C ASN A 885 14.60 -18.44 -1.08
N TYR A 886 13.56 -17.90 -1.70
CA TYR A 886 12.17 -18.32 -1.48
C TYR A 886 11.95 -19.82 -1.78
N VAL A 887 12.50 -20.33 -2.88
CA VAL A 887 12.48 -21.76 -3.21
C VAL A 887 13.24 -22.61 -2.17
N LEU A 888 14.38 -22.11 -1.66
CA LEU A 888 15.20 -22.83 -0.68
C LEU A 888 14.51 -23.00 0.69
N ILE A 889 13.75 -22.00 1.18
CA ILE A 889 13.01 -22.15 2.46
C ILE A 889 11.85 -23.16 2.33
N HIS A 890 11.22 -23.26 1.15
CA HIS A 890 10.29 -24.36 0.84
C HIS A 890 10.97 -25.74 0.84
N GLY A 891 12.24 -25.82 0.44
CA GLY A 891 13.10 -27.00 0.58
C GLY A 891 13.27 -27.44 2.04
N ILE A 892 13.64 -26.50 2.93
CA ILE A 892 13.81 -26.78 4.37
C ILE A 892 12.46 -27.16 5.02
N PHE A 893 11.38 -26.46 4.68
CA PHE A 893 10.02 -26.80 5.15
C PHE A 893 9.64 -28.26 4.84
N ILE A 894 9.89 -28.71 3.61
CA ILE A 894 9.56 -30.08 3.18
C ILE A 894 10.36 -31.13 3.97
N GLN A 895 11.63 -30.88 4.32
CA GLN A 895 12.40 -31.78 5.19
C GLN A 895 11.75 -31.94 6.58
N ILE A 896 11.34 -30.81 7.19
CA ILE A 896 10.70 -30.80 8.52
C ILE A 896 9.31 -31.47 8.46
N PHE A 897 8.56 -31.26 7.37
CA PHE A 897 7.29 -31.96 7.15
C PHE A 897 7.48 -33.48 7.06
N HIS A 898 8.44 -33.98 6.28
CA HIS A 898 8.70 -35.43 6.21
C HIS A 898 9.18 -35.99 7.56
N ALA A 899 10.09 -35.29 8.25
CA ALA A 899 10.57 -35.71 9.57
C ALA A 899 9.44 -35.81 10.60
N ARG A 900 8.45 -34.91 10.60
CA ARG A 900 7.27 -35.02 11.47
C ARG A 900 6.35 -36.18 11.11
N ASN A 901 6.05 -36.38 9.83
CA ASN A 901 5.15 -37.47 9.42
C ASN A 901 5.78 -38.86 9.64
N ALA A 902 7.11 -38.96 9.67
CA ALA A 902 7.84 -40.18 10.02
C ALA A 902 7.68 -40.62 11.49
N LEU A 903 7.23 -39.74 12.40
CA LEU A 903 7.00 -40.07 13.81
C LEU A 903 5.72 -40.92 14.04
N GLY A 904 4.87 -41.06 13.02
CA GLY A 904 3.68 -41.92 13.07
C GLY A 904 2.44 -41.29 13.73
N PRO A 905 1.30 -42.01 13.73
CA PRO A 905 0.01 -41.47 14.14
C PRO A 905 -0.28 -41.56 15.66
N VAL A 906 0.51 -42.32 16.42
CA VAL A 906 0.35 -42.47 17.87
C VAL A 906 1.39 -41.61 18.57
N SER A 907 1.00 -40.37 18.90
CA SER A 907 1.86 -39.46 19.66
C SER A 907 1.95 -39.87 21.12
N ASP A 908 2.99 -40.64 21.46
CA ASP A 908 3.45 -40.79 22.84
C ASP A 908 3.84 -39.41 23.41
N PRO A 909 3.68 -39.11 24.72
CA PRO A 909 3.86 -37.75 25.25
C PRO A 909 5.25 -37.14 25.02
N GLY A 910 6.27 -37.96 24.71
CA GLY A 910 7.62 -37.53 24.34
C GLY A 910 7.90 -37.44 22.84
N SER A 911 6.91 -37.54 21.94
CA SER A 911 7.12 -37.60 20.48
C SER A 911 7.45 -36.24 19.83
N SER A 912 8.47 -35.54 20.34
CA SER A 912 9.09 -34.41 19.66
C SER A 912 9.95 -34.87 18.48
N LEU A 913 10.45 -33.93 17.68
CA LEU A 913 11.61 -34.19 16.83
C LEU A 913 12.85 -34.41 17.72
N ASN A 914 13.85 -35.14 17.23
CA ASN A 914 15.15 -35.29 17.89
C ASN A 914 15.80 -33.90 18.05
N GLU A 915 16.35 -33.59 19.23
CA GLU A 915 17.06 -32.34 19.52
C GLU A 915 18.22 -32.08 18.54
N GLU A 916 18.94 -33.12 18.14
CA GLU A 916 19.99 -33.04 17.11
C GLU A 916 19.42 -32.63 15.74
N PHE A 917 18.23 -33.12 15.38
CA PHE A 917 17.54 -32.71 14.16
C PHE A 917 17.05 -31.26 14.26
N ILE A 918 16.49 -30.85 15.41
CA ILE A 918 16.06 -29.47 15.67
C ILE A 918 17.25 -28.52 15.49
N LYS A 919 18.37 -28.80 16.17
CA LYS A 919 19.60 -28.02 16.06
C LYS A 919 20.15 -27.98 14.62
N LYS A 920 20.09 -29.09 13.89
CA LYS A 920 20.48 -29.13 12.45
C LYS A 920 19.60 -28.22 11.60
N MET A 921 18.28 -28.19 11.85
CA MET A 921 17.37 -27.30 11.12
C MET A 921 17.55 -25.84 11.53
N GLU A 922 17.76 -25.50 12.81
CA GLU A 922 18.08 -24.13 13.25
C GLU A 922 19.33 -23.59 12.55
N VAL A 923 20.40 -24.40 12.47
CA VAL A 923 21.63 -24.05 11.75
C VAL A 923 21.37 -23.83 10.25
N ALA A 924 20.52 -24.66 9.63
CA ALA A 924 20.12 -24.49 8.23
C ALA A 924 19.26 -23.23 7.99
N LEU A 925 18.41 -22.87 8.96
CA LEU A 925 17.59 -21.66 8.91
C LEU A 925 18.45 -20.40 9.09
N ARG A 926 19.48 -20.43 9.95
CA ARG A 926 20.46 -19.34 10.06
C ARG A 926 21.28 -19.17 8.77
N ALA A 927 21.82 -20.26 8.22
CA ALA A 927 22.57 -20.20 6.95
C ALA A 927 21.69 -19.72 5.76
N TRP A 928 20.39 -20.03 5.80
CA TRP A 928 19.41 -19.49 4.85
C TRP A 928 19.13 -18.01 5.10
N GLN A 929 19.02 -17.59 6.36
CA GLN A 929 18.80 -16.19 6.73
C GLN A 929 20.00 -15.32 6.32
N GLU A 930 21.23 -15.73 6.61
CA GLU A 930 22.45 -15.06 6.12
C GLU A 930 22.42 -14.88 4.59
N SER A 931 21.94 -15.89 3.85
CA SER A 931 21.76 -15.82 2.40
C SER A 931 20.66 -14.83 1.97
N TRP A 932 19.54 -14.79 2.68
CA TRP A 932 18.46 -13.83 2.46
C TRP A 932 18.93 -12.39 2.74
N GLU A 933 19.65 -12.15 3.84
CA GLU A 933 20.18 -10.84 4.24
C GLU A 933 21.26 -10.34 3.27
N ALA A 934 22.12 -11.22 2.76
CA ALA A 934 23.14 -10.90 1.75
C ALA A 934 22.58 -10.67 0.33
N THR A 935 21.28 -10.91 0.10
CA THR A 935 20.65 -10.81 -1.22
C THR A 935 20.07 -9.41 -1.45
N HIS A 936 20.62 -8.67 -2.41
CA HIS A 936 20.18 -7.28 -2.71
C HIS A 936 18.68 -7.15 -3.02
N GLU A 937 18.06 -8.20 -3.58
CA GLU A 937 16.62 -8.26 -3.91
C GLU A 937 15.72 -8.47 -2.68
N SER A 938 16.29 -8.81 -1.53
CA SER A 938 15.55 -9.00 -0.27
C SER A 938 15.14 -7.67 0.36
N THR A 939 13.95 -7.67 0.96
CA THR A 939 13.39 -6.51 1.64
C THR A 939 12.29 -6.91 2.61
N LEU A 940 12.13 -6.11 3.67
CA LEU A 940 11.02 -6.20 4.62
C LEU A 940 9.84 -5.30 4.24
N ASP A 941 9.97 -4.43 3.23
CA ASP A 941 8.86 -3.63 2.70
C ASP A 941 8.03 -4.43 1.66
N PRO A 942 6.72 -4.67 1.91
CA PRO A 942 5.82 -5.29 0.94
C PRO A 942 5.56 -4.44 -0.32
N SER A 943 5.84 -3.13 -0.27
CA SER A 943 5.59 -2.16 -1.35
C SER A 943 6.80 -1.94 -2.26
N SER A 944 7.94 -2.55 -1.93
CA SER A 944 9.24 -2.22 -2.52
C SER A 944 9.30 -2.51 -4.02
N PRO A 945 9.94 -1.65 -4.84
CA PRO A 945 10.11 -1.89 -6.28
C PRO A 945 10.92 -3.16 -6.60
N LYS A 946 11.68 -3.69 -5.62
CA LYS A 946 12.36 -4.99 -5.71
C LYS A 946 11.38 -6.17 -5.82
N GLY A 947 10.19 -6.03 -5.25
CA GLY A 947 9.07 -6.96 -5.34
C GLY A 947 8.91 -7.89 -4.12
N PRO A 948 7.73 -8.50 -3.95
CA PRO A 948 7.28 -9.10 -2.69
C PRO A 948 7.93 -10.46 -2.36
N MET A 949 8.90 -10.93 -3.14
CA MET A 949 9.46 -12.28 -2.99
C MET A 949 10.37 -12.40 -1.76
N GLY A 950 11.17 -11.36 -1.47
CA GLY A 950 11.93 -11.25 -0.23
C GLY A 950 11.01 -11.27 0.99
N PHE A 951 9.97 -10.42 0.98
CA PHE A 951 8.97 -10.29 2.03
C PHE A 951 8.21 -11.61 2.29
N ASN A 952 7.66 -12.24 1.24
CA ASN A 952 6.98 -13.55 1.30
C ASN A 952 7.85 -14.63 1.96
N SER A 953 9.16 -14.61 1.71
CA SER A 953 10.09 -15.58 2.30
C SER A 953 10.15 -15.49 3.83
N THR A 954 9.92 -14.30 4.42
CA THR A 954 9.91 -14.12 5.88
C THR A 954 8.69 -14.76 6.55
N ALA A 955 7.53 -14.76 5.87
CA ALA A 955 6.34 -15.49 6.33
C ALA A 955 6.62 -17.01 6.36
N LEU A 956 7.37 -17.53 5.38
CA LEU A 956 7.80 -18.92 5.36
C LEU A 956 8.85 -19.22 6.43
N LEU A 957 9.83 -18.33 6.66
CA LEU A 957 10.81 -18.48 7.75
C LEU A 957 10.13 -18.67 9.11
N ARG A 958 9.19 -17.77 9.45
CA ARG A 958 8.37 -17.82 10.67
C ARG A 958 7.60 -19.12 10.77
N LEU A 959 6.89 -19.50 9.70
CA LEU A 959 6.15 -20.77 9.63
C LEU A 959 7.07 -21.96 9.86
N VAL A 960 8.29 -21.98 9.30
CA VAL A 960 9.22 -23.10 9.46
C VAL A 960 9.77 -23.19 10.89
N TYR A 961 10.08 -22.07 11.56
CA TYR A 961 10.43 -22.09 12.99
C TYR A 961 9.29 -22.61 13.88
N ILE A 962 8.04 -22.21 13.58
CA ILE A 962 6.85 -22.73 14.28
C ILE A 962 6.71 -24.23 14.00
N ARG A 963 6.85 -24.69 12.75
CA ARG A 963 6.76 -26.11 12.39
C ARG A 963 7.91 -26.95 12.92
N LEU A 964 9.08 -26.38 13.19
CA LEU A 964 10.17 -27.07 13.87
C LEU A 964 9.80 -27.37 15.34
N ASN A 965 9.03 -26.49 15.99
CA ASN A 965 8.68 -26.57 17.41
C ASN A 965 7.24 -27.04 17.72
N ALA A 966 6.33 -27.06 16.74
CA ALA A 966 4.95 -27.49 16.92
C ALA A 966 4.45 -28.41 15.79
N ASN A 967 3.68 -29.44 16.16
CA ASN A 967 2.95 -30.29 15.23
C ASN A 967 1.51 -29.78 15.06
N THR A 968 1.37 -28.64 14.41
CA THR A 968 0.07 -28.06 13.97
C THR A 968 -0.54 -28.85 12.80
N GLY A 969 0.28 -29.62 12.09
CA GLY A 969 0.06 -30.31 10.81
C GLY A 969 -1.39 -30.71 10.48
N PRO A 970 -1.86 -31.90 10.90
CA PRO A 970 -3.17 -32.44 10.51
C PRO A 970 -4.35 -31.77 11.23
N TYR A 971 -4.09 -30.91 12.22
CA TYR A 971 -5.11 -30.50 13.17
C TYR A 971 -5.86 -29.22 12.79
N ARG A 972 -5.25 -28.25 12.10
CA ARG A 972 -5.85 -26.92 11.81
C ARG A 972 -7.22 -26.94 11.10
N GLN A 973 -7.64 -28.05 10.48
CA GLN A 973 -8.91 -28.18 9.75
C GLN A 973 -9.17 -27.12 8.65
N LEU A 974 -8.16 -26.44 8.08
CA LEU A 974 -8.36 -25.38 7.07
C LEU A 974 -9.12 -25.82 5.80
N PHE A 975 -9.15 -27.12 5.50
CA PHE A 975 -9.96 -27.69 4.42
C PHE A 975 -11.48 -27.55 4.67
N THR A 976 -11.91 -27.38 5.92
CA THR A 976 -13.33 -27.24 6.29
C THR A 976 -13.92 -25.88 5.94
N ARG A 977 -13.10 -24.82 5.88
CA ARG A 977 -13.53 -23.41 5.78
C ARG A 977 -14.66 -23.05 6.75
N ASP A 978 -14.61 -23.61 7.96
CA ASP A 978 -15.55 -23.36 9.04
C ASP A 978 -14.76 -22.73 10.20
N PRO A 979 -14.96 -21.43 10.48
CA PRO A 979 -14.22 -20.72 11.53
C PRO A 979 -14.35 -21.36 12.91
N THR A 980 -15.49 -22.00 13.22
CA THR A 980 -15.74 -22.65 14.51
C THR A 980 -14.98 -23.97 14.61
N VAL A 981 -14.91 -24.74 13.54
CA VAL A 981 -14.14 -26.01 13.50
C VAL A 981 -12.64 -25.73 13.52
N ILE A 982 -12.18 -24.69 12.83
CA ILE A 982 -10.77 -24.25 12.85
C ILE A 982 -10.40 -23.73 14.25
N ALA A 983 -11.23 -22.87 14.87
CA ALA A 983 -10.99 -22.37 16.22
C ALA A 983 -10.95 -23.50 17.27
N ARG A 984 -11.89 -24.46 17.20
CA ARG A 984 -11.88 -25.64 18.09
C ARG A 984 -10.60 -26.44 17.99
N ALA A 985 -9.97 -26.56 16.82
CA ALA A 985 -8.69 -27.26 16.71
C ALA A 985 -7.55 -26.63 17.53
N PHE A 986 -7.66 -25.34 17.87
CA PHE A 986 -6.68 -24.58 18.65
C PHE A 986 -6.93 -24.75 20.16
N THR A 987 -8.20 -24.88 20.57
CA THR A 987 -8.61 -25.01 21.98
C THR A 987 -8.76 -26.45 22.46
N ASP A 988 -9.14 -27.40 21.59
CA ASP A 988 -9.36 -28.84 21.84
C ASP A 988 -8.14 -29.60 22.42
N GLY A 989 -6.97 -28.95 22.53
CA GLY A 989 -5.76 -29.60 23.04
C GLY A 989 -5.30 -30.78 22.18
N LYS A 990 -5.48 -30.72 20.85
CA LYS A 990 -5.03 -31.75 19.88
C LYS A 990 -3.67 -31.42 19.25
N ILE A 991 -3.41 -30.16 18.95
CA ILE A 991 -2.09 -29.69 18.52
C ILE A 991 -1.08 -29.91 19.67
N ARG A 992 0.14 -30.33 19.33
CA ARG A 992 1.24 -30.52 20.29
C ARG A 992 2.38 -29.55 19.97
N VAL A 993 2.85 -28.84 20.98
CA VAL A 993 4.06 -28.02 20.94
C VAL A 993 5.15 -28.74 21.74
N CYS A 994 6.42 -28.59 21.36
CA CYS A 994 7.56 -29.05 22.15
C CYS A 994 7.54 -28.42 23.56
N ASN A 995 8.21 -29.08 24.51
CA ASN A 995 8.36 -28.54 25.86
C ASN A 995 9.07 -27.18 25.86
N ARG A 996 8.74 -26.34 26.84
CA ARG A 996 9.38 -25.04 27.14
C ARG A 996 10.92 -25.16 27.07
N SER A 997 11.52 -24.66 26.01
CA SER A 997 12.95 -24.80 25.70
C SER A 997 13.43 -23.63 24.82
N PRO A 998 14.75 -23.34 24.76
CA PRO A 998 15.29 -22.25 23.93
C PRO A 998 14.91 -22.33 22.44
N HIS A 999 14.69 -23.55 21.91
CA HIS A 999 14.22 -23.76 20.55
C HIS A 999 12.78 -23.25 20.33
N LEU A 1000 11.91 -23.41 21.32
CA LEU A 1000 10.57 -22.83 21.33
C LEU A 1000 10.65 -21.31 21.52
N ASP A 1001 11.53 -20.85 22.42
CA ASP A 1001 11.70 -19.43 22.72
C ASP A 1001 12.12 -18.63 21.46
N ARG A 1002 13.01 -19.17 20.61
CA ARG A 1002 13.30 -18.62 19.26
C ARG A 1002 12.07 -18.54 18.34
N ALA A 1003 11.22 -19.57 18.35
CA ALA A 1003 10.02 -19.59 17.53
C ALA A 1003 8.96 -18.59 18.04
N ILE A 1004 8.88 -18.37 19.36
CA ILE A 1004 8.04 -17.31 19.95
C ILE A 1004 8.56 -15.92 19.57
N LEU A 1005 9.87 -15.69 19.60
CA LEU A 1005 10.48 -14.44 19.16
C LEU A 1005 10.12 -14.12 17.69
N GLN A 1006 10.19 -15.10 16.79
CA GLN A 1006 9.72 -14.97 15.40
C GLN A 1006 8.22 -14.60 15.29
N CYS A 1007 7.38 -15.03 16.24
CA CYS A 1007 5.96 -14.65 16.29
C CYS A 1007 5.75 -13.22 16.84
N ILE A 1008 6.53 -12.81 17.85
CA ILE A 1008 6.57 -11.44 18.37
C ILE A 1008 6.99 -10.47 17.25
N HIS A 1009 8.04 -10.81 16.50
CA HIS A 1009 8.54 -10.04 15.35
C HIS A 1009 7.57 -10.06 14.15
N ALA A 1010 6.60 -11.00 14.13
CA ALA A 1010 5.52 -10.99 13.16
C ALA A 1010 4.38 -10.04 13.58
N LEU A 1011 4.09 -9.95 14.89
CA LEU A 1011 3.04 -9.11 15.46
C LEU A 1011 3.46 -7.65 15.64
N SER A 1012 4.75 -7.37 15.89
CA SER A 1012 5.25 -6.00 16.05
C SER A 1012 5.12 -5.16 14.77
N ILE A 1013 5.24 -5.78 13.58
CA ILE A 1013 5.04 -5.09 12.29
C ILE A 1013 3.63 -4.48 12.19
N PRO A 1014 2.52 -5.24 12.29
CA PRO A 1014 1.19 -4.66 12.17
C PRO A 1014 0.73 -3.86 13.40
N VAL A 1015 1.35 -4.03 14.57
CA VAL A 1015 1.17 -3.10 15.70
C VAL A 1015 1.79 -1.74 15.34
N ARG A 1016 3.07 -1.71 14.96
CA ARG A 1016 3.82 -0.50 14.60
C ARG A 1016 3.22 0.28 13.42
N VAL A 1017 2.74 -0.43 12.39
CA VAL A 1017 2.09 0.15 11.20
C VAL A 1017 0.61 0.52 11.45
N GLY A 1018 0.06 0.15 12.62
CA GLY A 1018 -1.33 0.36 12.98
C GLY A 1018 -2.25 -0.74 12.45
N ILE A 1019 -2.78 -1.56 13.36
CA ILE A 1019 -3.63 -2.73 13.07
C ILE A 1019 -4.80 -2.35 12.14
N ALA A 1020 -5.42 -1.19 12.38
CA ALA A 1020 -6.56 -0.68 11.61
C ALA A 1020 -6.18 -0.22 10.19
N PHE A 1021 -4.97 0.31 9.98
CA PHE A 1021 -4.45 0.65 8.65
C PHE A 1021 -4.14 -0.63 7.87
N VAL A 1022 -3.35 -1.53 8.47
CA VAL A 1022 -2.98 -2.83 7.91
C VAL A 1022 -4.23 -3.59 7.45
N ALA A 1023 -5.24 -3.74 8.32
CA ALA A 1023 -6.48 -4.44 7.98
C ALA A 1023 -7.19 -3.92 6.72
N ARG A 1024 -6.96 -2.64 6.33
CA ARG A 1024 -7.56 -1.98 5.15
C ARG A 1024 -6.64 -1.96 3.92
N THR A 1025 -5.32 -2.10 4.09
CA THR A 1025 -4.32 -1.96 3.01
C THR A 1025 -3.62 -3.26 2.59
N LEU A 1026 -3.67 -4.32 3.41
CA LEU A 1026 -3.08 -5.65 3.12
C LEU A 1026 -3.40 -6.20 1.72
N THR A 1027 -4.62 -5.96 1.25
CA THR A 1027 -5.32 -6.72 0.19
C THR A 1027 -4.61 -6.76 -1.17
N LEU A 1028 -3.73 -5.80 -1.45
CA LEU A 1028 -2.99 -5.68 -2.71
C LEU A 1028 -1.52 -6.07 -2.60
N ASN A 1029 -0.88 -5.89 -1.43
CA ASN A 1029 0.58 -6.00 -1.29
C ASN A 1029 1.03 -7.28 -0.56
N TRP A 1030 0.15 -7.94 0.21
CA TRP A 1030 0.49 -9.13 0.99
C TRP A 1030 -0.11 -10.40 0.39
N SER A 1031 0.69 -11.47 0.29
CA SER A 1031 0.18 -12.76 -0.16
C SER A 1031 -0.55 -13.53 0.95
N PHE A 1032 -1.45 -14.44 0.56
CA PHE A 1032 -2.16 -15.38 1.46
C PHE A 1032 -1.22 -16.20 2.38
N GLN A 1033 0.08 -16.28 2.05
CA GLN A 1033 1.10 -16.98 2.82
C GLN A 1033 1.31 -16.33 4.19
N HIS A 1034 1.18 -15.00 4.27
CA HIS A 1034 1.22 -14.27 5.54
C HIS A 1034 0.02 -14.62 6.40
N ALA A 1035 -1.18 -14.79 5.83
CA ALA A 1035 -2.35 -15.25 6.59
C ALA A 1035 -2.16 -16.67 7.17
N LEU A 1036 -1.56 -17.58 6.39
CA LEU A 1036 -1.20 -18.93 6.88
C LEU A 1036 -0.13 -18.91 7.97
N SER A 1037 0.87 -18.02 7.86
CA SER A 1037 1.94 -17.86 8.85
C SER A 1037 1.42 -17.23 10.14
N ASN A 1038 0.75 -16.08 10.04
CA ASN A 1038 0.17 -15.33 11.16
C ASN A 1038 -0.85 -16.16 11.96
N LEU A 1039 -1.63 -17.01 11.29
CA LEU A 1039 -2.52 -17.99 11.94
C LEU A 1039 -1.73 -18.92 12.89
N GLU A 1040 -0.55 -19.40 12.48
CA GLU A 1040 0.29 -20.26 13.30
C GLU A 1040 1.14 -19.48 14.31
N CYS A 1041 1.49 -18.22 14.04
CA CYS A 1041 2.03 -17.29 15.05
C CYS A 1041 1.04 -17.10 16.19
N ALA A 1042 -0.21 -16.78 15.86
CA ALA A 1042 -1.30 -16.62 16.82
C ALA A 1042 -1.54 -17.90 17.63
N PHE A 1043 -1.53 -19.08 16.98
CA PHE A 1043 -1.59 -20.37 17.69
C PHE A 1043 -0.44 -20.51 18.69
N LEU A 1044 0.81 -20.34 18.24
CA LEU A 1044 1.98 -20.67 19.05
C LEU A 1044 2.11 -19.73 20.26
N MET A 1045 1.91 -18.42 20.06
CA MET A 1045 1.89 -17.43 21.14
C MET A 1045 0.76 -17.72 22.13
N THR A 1046 -0.45 -18.00 21.66
CA THR A 1046 -1.61 -18.35 22.51
C THR A 1046 -1.33 -19.58 23.37
N TYR A 1047 -0.81 -20.65 22.77
CA TYR A 1047 -0.46 -21.88 23.48
C TYR A 1047 0.64 -21.65 24.52
N TRP A 1048 1.69 -20.92 24.16
CA TRP A 1048 2.82 -20.61 25.03
C TRP A 1048 2.38 -19.73 26.21
N LEU A 1049 1.61 -18.66 25.98
CA LEU A 1049 1.04 -17.82 27.05
C LEU A 1049 0.17 -18.65 28.01
N ARG A 1050 -0.75 -19.50 27.51
CA ARG A 1050 -1.54 -20.42 28.37
C ARG A 1050 -0.64 -21.37 29.17
N SER A 1051 0.47 -21.85 28.58
CA SER A 1051 1.45 -22.71 29.25
C SER A 1051 2.27 -21.98 30.33
N LEU A 1052 2.61 -20.71 30.11
CA LEU A 1052 3.23 -19.86 31.13
C LEU A 1052 2.25 -19.57 32.28
N ALA A 1053 1.00 -19.20 31.97
CA ALA A 1053 -0.04 -18.95 32.96
C ALA A 1053 -0.23 -20.13 33.93
N ILE A 1054 -0.36 -21.36 33.41
CA ILE A 1054 -0.48 -22.57 34.25
C ILE A 1054 0.74 -22.76 35.16
N CYS A 1055 1.94 -22.45 34.69
CA CYS A 1055 3.17 -22.55 35.49
C CYS A 1055 3.28 -21.45 36.55
N VAL A 1056 2.82 -20.23 36.25
CA VAL A 1056 2.79 -19.11 37.20
C VAL A 1056 1.71 -19.33 38.27
N GLU A 1057 0.57 -19.93 37.89
CA GLU A 1057 -0.51 -20.35 38.78
C GLU A 1057 -0.06 -21.44 39.77
N SER A 1058 0.77 -22.40 39.33
CA SER A 1058 1.28 -23.46 40.21
C SER A 1058 2.51 -23.07 41.05
N SER A 1059 3.32 -22.11 40.58
CA SER A 1059 4.71 -21.96 41.04
C SER A 1059 5.26 -20.53 41.04
N GLY A 1060 4.44 -19.53 40.72
CA GLY A 1060 4.82 -18.11 40.68
C GLY A 1060 5.70 -17.72 39.48
N LEU A 1061 5.93 -16.41 39.31
CA LEU A 1061 6.74 -15.86 38.21
C LEU A 1061 8.18 -16.41 38.18
N SER A 1062 8.74 -16.75 39.34
CA SER A 1062 10.07 -17.38 39.49
C SER A 1062 10.20 -18.75 38.83
N ALA A 1063 9.12 -19.36 38.34
CA ALA A 1063 9.15 -20.61 37.57
C ALA A 1063 9.31 -20.41 36.06
N LEU A 1064 9.44 -19.16 35.58
CA LEU A 1064 9.74 -18.82 34.18
C LEU A 1064 11.24 -18.62 33.97
N ARG A 1065 11.79 -19.06 32.82
CA ARG A 1065 13.17 -18.70 32.42
C ARG A 1065 13.31 -17.18 32.29
N PRO A 1066 14.51 -16.60 32.49
CA PRO A 1066 14.77 -15.19 32.16
C PRO A 1066 14.34 -14.84 30.73
N ASP A 1067 14.59 -15.74 29.77
CA ASP A 1067 14.20 -15.56 28.36
C ASP A 1067 12.68 -15.54 28.19
N GLU A 1068 11.96 -16.40 28.90
CA GLU A 1068 10.49 -16.45 28.87
C GLU A 1068 9.86 -15.20 29.52
N GLN A 1069 10.52 -14.62 30.54
CA GLN A 1069 10.10 -13.35 31.14
C GLN A 1069 10.30 -12.21 30.15
N LYS A 1070 11.50 -12.08 29.53
CA LYS A 1070 11.76 -11.07 28.48
C LYS A 1070 10.81 -11.17 27.29
N LEU A 1071 10.55 -12.38 26.79
CA LEU A 1071 9.57 -12.62 25.72
C LEU A 1071 8.14 -12.21 26.15
N LEU A 1072 7.78 -12.44 27.42
CA LEU A 1072 6.47 -12.06 27.96
C LEU A 1072 6.34 -10.54 28.10
N ASP A 1073 7.39 -9.86 28.58
CA ASP A 1073 7.41 -8.40 28.73
C ASP A 1073 7.35 -7.70 27.35
N MET A 1074 8.00 -8.24 26.31
CA MET A 1074 7.85 -7.76 24.93
C MET A 1074 6.42 -7.95 24.39
N VAL A 1075 5.71 -9.03 24.76
CA VAL A 1075 4.29 -9.19 24.43
C VAL A 1075 3.43 -8.19 25.21
N VAL A 1076 3.72 -7.92 26.48
CA VAL A 1076 3.03 -6.88 27.28
C VAL A 1076 3.19 -5.50 26.63
N ALA A 1077 4.40 -5.13 26.20
CA ALA A 1077 4.64 -3.88 25.48
C ALA A 1077 3.80 -3.80 24.19
N LEU A 1078 3.83 -4.85 23.34
CA LEU A 1078 3.07 -4.87 22.09
C LEU A 1078 1.54 -4.77 22.26
N ILE A 1079 0.97 -5.24 23.37
CA ILE A 1079 -0.47 -5.03 23.64
C ILE A 1079 -0.73 -3.61 24.17
N ARG A 1080 0.21 -3.01 24.90
CA ARG A 1080 0.07 -1.64 25.45
C ARG A 1080 0.11 -0.55 24.39
N GLU A 1081 0.79 -0.76 23.27
CA GLU A 1081 0.73 0.10 22.08
C GLU A 1081 -0.58 -0.05 21.27
N THR A 1082 -1.68 -0.56 21.86
CA THR A 1082 -2.95 -0.79 21.17
C THR A 1082 -4.16 -0.47 22.04
N GLU A 1083 -5.33 -0.31 21.40
CA GLU A 1083 -6.65 -0.13 22.04
C GLU A 1083 -7.01 -1.25 23.05
N LEU A 1084 -6.29 -2.38 23.09
CA LEU A 1084 -6.50 -3.48 24.04
C LEU A 1084 -5.77 -3.30 25.38
N ALA A 1085 -4.98 -2.24 25.57
CA ALA A 1085 -4.18 -2.01 26.78
C ALA A 1085 -5.01 -2.09 28.08
N GLU A 1086 -6.17 -1.44 28.13
CA GLU A 1086 -7.05 -1.37 29.32
C GLU A 1086 -7.56 -2.75 29.81
N LEU A 1087 -7.57 -3.76 28.93
CA LEU A 1087 -8.00 -5.12 29.28
C LEU A 1087 -6.99 -5.84 30.19
N LEU A 1088 -5.72 -5.40 30.19
CA LEU A 1088 -4.63 -6.01 30.96
C LEU A 1088 -4.64 -5.58 32.43
N ASP A 1089 -4.85 -4.29 32.70
CA ASP A 1089 -4.68 -3.72 34.04
C ASP A 1089 -5.82 -4.11 35.01
N ASN A 1090 -6.94 -4.62 34.46
CA ASN A 1090 -8.08 -5.14 35.21
C ASN A 1090 -7.89 -6.58 35.77
N ALA A 1091 -6.65 -7.08 35.88
CA ALA A 1091 -6.33 -8.46 36.30
C ALA A 1091 -6.14 -8.59 37.83
N ARG A 1092 -6.43 -9.78 38.38
CA ARG A 1092 -6.34 -10.05 39.84
C ARG A 1092 -4.99 -10.60 40.29
N ASP A 1093 -4.27 -11.25 39.39
CA ASP A 1093 -3.00 -11.93 39.62
C ASP A 1093 -2.26 -12.12 38.28
N HIS A 1094 -0.98 -12.47 38.33
CA HIS A 1094 -0.14 -12.60 37.14
C HIS A 1094 -0.56 -13.74 36.20
N ALA A 1095 -1.10 -14.86 36.72
CA ALA A 1095 -1.56 -15.96 35.86
C ALA A 1095 -2.81 -15.55 35.06
N SER A 1096 -3.75 -14.89 35.72
CA SER A 1096 -4.91 -14.24 35.10
C SER A 1096 -4.51 -13.20 34.05
N GLN A 1097 -3.48 -12.39 34.32
CA GLN A 1097 -2.95 -11.40 33.38
C GLN A 1097 -2.36 -12.07 32.12
N ILE A 1098 -1.60 -13.16 32.29
CA ILE A 1098 -1.04 -13.94 31.18
C ILE A 1098 -2.13 -14.64 30.35
N ARG A 1099 -3.20 -15.16 30.98
CA ARG A 1099 -4.39 -15.68 30.26
C ARG A 1099 -5.02 -14.61 29.37
N ARG A 1100 -5.17 -13.37 29.87
CA ARG A 1100 -5.70 -12.25 29.09
C ARG A 1100 -4.78 -11.81 27.95
N LEU A 1101 -3.46 -11.84 28.13
CA LEU A 1101 -2.51 -11.59 27.03
C LEU A 1101 -2.74 -12.57 25.88
N ALA A 1102 -3.06 -13.84 26.16
CA ALA A 1102 -3.37 -14.82 25.11
C ALA A 1102 -4.63 -14.44 24.31
N ALA A 1103 -5.70 -13.99 24.98
CA ALA A 1103 -6.91 -13.49 24.33
C ALA A 1103 -6.65 -12.21 23.52
N CYS A 1104 -5.84 -11.27 24.04
CA CYS A 1104 -5.50 -10.02 23.36
C CYS A 1104 -4.64 -10.26 22.11
N VAL A 1105 -3.64 -11.15 22.18
CA VAL A 1105 -2.82 -11.56 21.02
C VAL A 1105 -3.69 -12.21 19.95
N ALA A 1106 -4.59 -13.12 20.33
CA ALA A 1106 -5.54 -13.73 19.39
C ALA A 1106 -6.47 -12.67 18.75
N ARG A 1107 -6.91 -11.68 19.52
CA ARG A 1107 -7.74 -10.56 19.05
C ARG A 1107 -6.98 -9.69 18.04
N LEU A 1108 -5.78 -9.18 18.36
CA LEU A 1108 -5.00 -8.35 17.43
C LEU A 1108 -4.78 -9.05 16.09
N TRP A 1109 -4.38 -10.33 16.12
CA TRP A 1109 -4.24 -11.11 14.90
C TRP A 1109 -5.56 -11.24 14.12
N ALA A 1110 -6.70 -11.40 14.79
CA ALA A 1110 -8.02 -11.40 14.14
C ALA A 1110 -8.37 -10.04 13.50
N GLU A 1111 -8.10 -8.93 14.18
CA GLU A 1111 -8.35 -7.57 13.69
C GLU A 1111 -7.60 -7.29 12.38
N THR A 1112 -6.34 -7.74 12.25
CA THR A 1112 -5.55 -7.55 11.02
C THR A 1112 -6.19 -8.13 9.76
N PHE A 1113 -7.16 -9.05 9.86
CA PHE A 1113 -7.80 -9.68 8.70
C PHE A 1113 -9.23 -9.19 8.41
N LYS A 1114 -9.72 -8.15 9.10
CA LYS A 1114 -11.13 -7.71 8.99
C LYS A 1114 -11.52 -6.95 7.72
N GLY A 1115 -10.59 -6.36 6.98
CA GLY A 1115 -10.92 -5.67 5.73
C GLY A 1115 -11.15 -6.60 4.54
N PHE A 1116 -11.35 -6.03 3.36
CA PHE A 1116 -11.62 -6.76 2.12
C PHE A 1116 -10.48 -7.73 1.77
N GLN A 1117 -10.80 -8.94 1.29
CA GLN A 1117 -9.81 -9.98 0.96
C GLN A 1117 -10.08 -10.59 -0.41
N VAL A 1118 -9.02 -10.76 -1.22
CA VAL A 1118 -9.09 -11.41 -2.54
C VAL A 1118 -9.42 -12.90 -2.43
N PHE A 1119 -8.96 -13.55 -1.34
CA PHE A 1119 -9.09 -14.99 -1.12
C PHE A 1119 -9.84 -15.32 0.17
N GLU A 1120 -10.87 -16.18 0.06
CA GLU A 1120 -11.74 -16.63 1.16
C GLU A 1120 -10.92 -17.13 2.38
N ILE A 1121 -9.80 -17.83 2.14
CA ILE A 1121 -8.95 -18.36 3.22
C ILE A 1121 -8.46 -17.29 4.21
N VAL A 1122 -8.19 -16.05 3.75
CA VAL A 1122 -7.69 -14.97 4.61
C VAL A 1122 -8.79 -14.45 5.54
N TYR A 1123 -10.00 -14.27 5.00
CA TYR A 1123 -11.18 -13.92 5.79
C TYR A 1123 -11.52 -15.03 6.81
N ILE A 1124 -11.48 -16.29 6.38
CA ILE A 1124 -11.71 -17.44 7.27
C ILE A 1124 -10.66 -17.51 8.40
N VAL A 1125 -9.40 -17.16 8.15
CA VAL A 1125 -8.37 -17.03 9.20
C VAL A 1125 -8.76 -15.97 10.23
N GLY A 1126 -9.14 -14.76 9.79
CA GLY A 1126 -9.59 -13.69 10.70
C GLY A 1126 -10.82 -14.06 11.54
N GLN A 1127 -11.82 -14.70 10.93
CA GLN A 1127 -12.99 -15.20 11.64
C GLN A 1127 -12.63 -16.32 12.63
N SER A 1128 -11.72 -17.23 12.27
CA SER A 1128 -11.27 -18.32 13.16
C SER A 1128 -10.57 -17.75 14.39
N LEU A 1129 -9.69 -16.77 14.19
CA LEU A 1129 -8.96 -16.10 15.26
C LEU A 1129 -9.89 -15.26 16.16
N SER A 1130 -10.95 -14.66 15.60
CA SER A 1130 -11.99 -13.99 16.38
C SER A 1130 -12.65 -14.96 17.37
N VAL A 1131 -13.09 -16.14 16.89
CA VAL A 1131 -13.71 -17.18 17.74
C VAL A 1131 -12.73 -17.74 18.77
N VAL A 1132 -11.43 -17.86 18.44
CA VAL A 1132 -10.40 -18.22 19.42
C VAL A 1132 -10.29 -17.15 20.52
N ALA A 1133 -10.21 -15.87 20.16
CA ALA A 1133 -10.15 -14.76 21.11
C ALA A 1133 -11.41 -14.70 22.00
N ASP A 1134 -12.61 -14.87 21.42
CA ASP A 1134 -13.88 -14.92 22.15
C ASP A 1134 -13.93 -16.08 23.15
N THR A 1135 -13.37 -17.23 22.79
CA THR A 1135 -13.30 -18.41 23.67
C THR A 1135 -12.32 -18.18 24.82
N LEU A 1136 -11.14 -17.64 24.54
CA LEU A 1136 -10.10 -17.35 25.55
C LEU A 1136 -10.49 -16.22 26.51
N GLN A 1137 -11.38 -15.32 26.07
CA GLN A 1137 -11.94 -14.25 26.90
C GLN A 1137 -13.04 -14.76 27.86
N GLN A 1138 -13.43 -16.03 27.76
CA GLN A 1138 -14.37 -16.73 28.66
C GLN A 1138 -13.68 -17.73 29.61
N GLU A 1139 -12.36 -17.94 29.49
CA GLU A 1139 -11.51 -18.84 30.31
C GLU A 1139 -10.77 -18.15 31.49
#